data_AF-A0A8H4V9G4-F1
#
_entry.id   AF-A0A8H4V9G4-F1
#
_cell.length_a   1.000
_cell.length_b   1.000
_cell.length_c   1.000
_cell.angle_alpha   90.00
_cell.angle_beta   90.00
_cell.angle_gamma   90.00
#
_symmetry.space_group_name_H-M   'P 1'
#
loop_
_entity.id
_entity.type
_entity.pdbx_description
1 polymer ?
#
loop_
_entity_poly.entity_id
_entity_poly.type
_entity_poly.pdbx_seq_one_letter_code
_entity_poly.pdbx_strand_id
1 'polypeptide(L)'
;MLTRACARSLVRLGRIAHQPLRHVARFHSVAPRQDAPKQDALKQDALKQVAPKQVAPKQAEQVEQVEQAEQVEQVEQAEQVEQAEQVEDKKAKAKKAKAKRSKAAKAAKQARAAKLAEASSVSIRGRSYDIDPSWFNVPLNVLDATSRRLHLQRDHPIAITCQIIQSHFPAPTFKHYNQLDPVVSTHQNFDSLGFAADHASRALTDTYYINNTTLLRTHTSAHQADTFRANESEGYLISADVYRRDEIDRNHYPVFHQMEGARSWDRTKVPDGDVAAAVRKDFETLPCHGVQVEDPNPPFHPERNPLQDGHSPDEAEAIGNHLKRSLENMVVDVFSRTKAAASQADPDYVDEPLRMRWVEAFFPFTSPSWELQVYYSGDWLEVLGAGVVKQDLYTDAGVPSQLGWAFGLGLERIAMLLFKIPDIRLFWSRDKRFLSQFYGVLDRPDTLKRFVPFSKYPPCPRDVSFWLPAAPGESSAAVPEQSSAAAPEQSSAAAPEESSAATPEESSVAAPEESSAAAPEESSAAAPEESEDSSAAAPEQSEESSAAAPEESSAAAPKESSESSAAAGTAKGAFHENDLMEVVRSVGGNDVDRVELIDEFTDPQTGRKSMTYRIVYGRLGRTLSHVEANRLHERVTAALVSELGVEHRGRRLKIR
;
A
#
# COMPACT_ATOMS: atom_id res chain seq x y z
N MET A 1 -7.05 17.77 51.21
CA MET A 1 -7.21 17.19 52.57
C MET A 1 -7.21 15.67 52.41
N LEU A 2 -6.49 14.85 53.17
CA LEU A 2 -6.57 14.63 54.63
C LEU A 2 -7.97 14.09 55.02
N THR A 3 -8.17 12.90 55.62
CA THR A 3 -7.21 11.84 56.05
C THR A 3 -7.92 10.52 56.47
N ARG A 4 -7.21 9.36 56.46
CA ARG A 4 -7.06 8.30 57.52
C ARG A 4 -8.27 7.83 58.39
N ALA A 5 -8.32 6.64 59.02
CA ALA A 5 -7.32 5.56 59.26
C ALA A 5 -7.94 4.28 59.91
N CYS A 6 -7.13 3.19 59.98
CA CYS A 6 -7.10 2.15 61.05
C CYS A 6 -8.30 1.17 61.17
N ALA A 7 -8.26 -0.01 61.83
CA ALA A 7 -7.24 -0.88 62.49
C ALA A 7 -7.93 -2.25 62.86
N ARG A 8 -7.34 -3.38 63.30
CA ARG A 8 -5.99 -4.02 63.45
C ARG A 8 -6.27 -5.53 63.73
N SER A 9 -5.41 -6.51 63.37
CA SER A 9 -4.43 -7.19 64.26
C SER A 9 -3.94 -8.50 63.56
N LEU A 10 -2.64 -8.81 63.40
CA LEU A 10 -1.62 -9.36 64.33
C LEU A 10 -1.75 -10.89 64.67
N VAL A 11 -0.68 -11.72 64.79
CA VAL A 11 0.72 -11.71 64.27
C VAL A 11 1.48 -13.03 64.58
N ARG A 12 2.50 -13.40 63.77
CA ARG A 12 3.83 -14.00 64.12
C ARG A 12 4.59 -14.34 62.80
N LEU A 13 5.81 -13.87 62.47
CA LEU A 13 7.16 -13.82 63.09
C LEU A 13 8.01 -15.08 62.80
N GLY A 14 9.32 -15.02 62.46
CA GLY A 14 10.31 -13.90 62.40
C GLY A 14 11.12 -13.84 61.06
N ARG A 15 11.89 -12.80 60.69
CA ARG A 15 13.06 -12.07 61.32
C ARG A 15 14.41 -12.81 61.16
N ILE A 16 15.58 -12.20 60.86
CA ILE A 16 16.09 -10.84 60.44
C ILE A 16 17.61 -11.02 60.05
N ALA A 17 18.52 -10.15 59.55
CA ALA A 17 18.75 -8.71 59.21
C ALA A 17 20.03 -8.60 58.29
N HIS A 18 20.58 -7.46 57.82
CA HIS A 18 20.04 -6.27 57.10
C HIS A 18 21.16 -5.24 56.69
N GLN A 19 21.45 -5.07 55.38
CA GLN A 19 22.15 -3.89 54.74
C GLN A 19 23.67 -3.65 55.01
N PRO A 20 24.39 -2.67 54.36
CA PRO A 20 23.96 -1.54 53.47
C PRO A 20 24.72 -1.31 52.13
N LEU A 21 24.27 -0.28 51.37
CA LEU A 21 24.79 0.24 50.09
C LEU A 21 25.87 1.34 50.26
N ARG A 22 26.71 1.56 49.23
CA ARG A 22 27.35 2.87 48.92
C ARG A 22 27.56 3.09 47.40
N HIS A 23 27.49 4.35 46.96
CA HIS A 23 27.89 4.80 45.62
C HIS A 23 29.42 4.94 45.49
N VAL A 24 29.94 4.74 44.26
CA VAL A 24 31.11 5.46 43.74
C VAL A 24 30.85 5.80 42.26
N ALA A 25 31.29 6.99 41.83
CA ALA A 25 31.40 7.35 40.41
C ALA A 25 32.64 8.23 40.22
N ARG A 26 33.44 8.00 39.16
CA ARG A 26 34.28 9.04 38.51
C ARG A 26 34.95 8.55 37.21
N PHE A 27 34.95 9.49 36.26
CA PHE A 27 35.87 9.74 35.15
C PHE A 27 37.16 8.92 35.05
N HIS A 28 37.50 8.53 33.81
CA HIS A 28 38.88 8.32 33.37
C HIS A 28 39.48 9.64 32.85
N SER A 29 40.78 9.85 33.08
CA SER A 29 41.62 10.79 32.33
C SER A 29 42.98 10.14 32.05
N VAL A 30 43.60 10.49 30.92
CA VAL A 30 44.83 9.85 30.42
C VAL A 30 46.07 10.63 30.85
N ALA A 31 47.12 9.92 31.26
CA ALA A 31 48.48 10.45 31.45
C ALA A 31 49.52 9.47 30.83
N PRO A 32 50.69 9.93 30.36
CA PRO A 32 51.56 9.17 29.47
C PRO A 32 52.71 8.40 30.17
N ARG A 33 53.42 7.58 29.35
CA ARG A 33 54.63 6.82 29.71
C ARG A 33 55.83 7.74 30.03
N GLN A 34 56.77 7.23 30.83
CA GLN A 34 58.20 7.60 30.84
C GLN A 34 59.07 6.36 31.03
N ASP A 35 60.35 6.45 30.65
CA ASP A 35 61.27 5.32 30.44
C ASP A 35 62.11 4.92 31.66
N ALA A 36 62.81 3.79 31.54
CA ALA A 36 63.57 3.15 32.62
C ALA A 36 65.00 3.71 32.81
N PRO A 37 65.54 3.70 34.05
CA PRO A 37 66.97 3.88 34.33
C PRO A 37 67.75 2.56 34.31
N LYS A 38 69.08 2.66 34.28
CA LYS A 38 70.03 1.53 34.22
C LYS A 38 70.47 1.04 35.61
N GLN A 39 71.05 -0.15 35.66
CA GLN A 39 71.82 -0.65 36.81
C GLN A 39 73.07 0.20 37.04
N ASP A 40 73.48 0.37 38.31
CA ASP A 40 74.91 0.36 38.64
C ASP A 40 75.21 -0.03 40.11
N ALA A 41 76.29 -0.81 40.26
CA ALA A 41 77.19 -1.02 41.39
C ALA A 41 76.75 -1.31 42.87
N LEU A 42 77.70 -2.00 43.53
CA LEU A 42 78.00 -2.14 44.98
C LEU A 42 77.30 -3.22 45.84
N LYS A 43 78.16 -3.89 46.63
CA LYS A 43 77.97 -5.11 47.43
C LYS A 43 77.83 -4.79 48.93
N GLN A 44 77.52 -5.85 49.69
CA GLN A 44 77.67 -5.97 51.16
C GLN A 44 76.62 -5.18 51.98
N ASP A 45 76.12 -5.68 53.11
CA ASP A 45 76.83 -6.54 54.09
C ASP A 45 75.95 -7.53 54.92
N ALA A 46 76.63 -8.40 55.69
CA ALA A 46 76.24 -9.03 56.96
C ALA A 46 74.90 -9.80 57.12
N LEU A 47 74.97 -11.12 56.87
CA LEU A 47 74.57 -12.22 57.77
C LEU A 47 73.60 -11.95 58.96
N LYS A 48 72.50 -12.72 59.01
CA LYS A 48 72.11 -13.51 60.21
C LYS A 48 71.18 -14.68 59.88
N GLN A 49 71.28 -15.75 60.68
CA GLN A 49 70.63 -17.05 60.43
C GLN A 49 69.29 -17.18 61.16
N VAL A 50 68.30 -17.81 60.53
CA VAL A 50 67.13 -18.42 61.20
C VAL A 50 66.89 -19.79 60.55
N ALA A 51 66.59 -20.81 61.36
CA ALA A 51 66.53 -22.20 60.93
C ALA A 51 65.28 -22.55 60.10
N PRO A 52 65.37 -23.51 59.15
CA PRO A 52 64.22 -23.95 58.37
C PRO A 52 63.24 -24.78 59.23
N LYS A 53 61.97 -24.36 59.28
CA LYS A 53 60.88 -25.26 59.67
C LYS A 53 60.52 -26.14 58.47
N GLN A 54 60.37 -27.44 58.70
CA GLN A 54 59.84 -28.35 57.69
C GLN A 54 58.37 -28.01 57.39
N VAL A 55 58.05 -27.78 56.12
CA VAL A 55 56.67 -27.68 55.63
C VAL A 55 56.21 -29.08 55.20
N ALA A 56 55.01 -29.47 55.58
CA ALA A 56 54.49 -30.81 55.29
C ALA A 56 54.11 -30.95 53.79
N PRO A 57 54.33 -32.11 53.16
CA PRO A 57 54.23 -32.27 51.70
C PRO A 57 52.86 -31.90 51.10
N LYS A 58 51.78 -32.04 51.87
CA LYS A 58 50.41 -31.72 51.42
C LYS A 58 50.16 -30.25 51.07
N GLN A 59 51.02 -29.31 51.49
CA GLN A 59 50.88 -27.90 51.09
C GLN A 59 51.56 -27.59 49.75
N ALA A 60 52.63 -28.30 49.38
CA ALA A 60 53.28 -28.13 48.08
C ALA A 60 52.37 -28.64 46.94
N GLU A 61 51.79 -29.83 47.14
CA GLU A 61 50.89 -30.49 46.19
C GLU A 61 49.61 -29.67 45.91
N GLN A 62 49.11 -28.89 46.88
CA GLN A 62 47.99 -27.96 46.66
C GLN A 62 48.40 -26.68 45.92
N VAL A 63 49.60 -26.14 46.15
CA VAL A 63 50.09 -24.96 45.42
C VAL A 63 50.30 -25.30 43.94
N GLU A 64 50.94 -26.44 43.65
CA GLU A 64 51.18 -26.90 42.27
C GLU A 64 49.87 -27.14 41.50
N GLN A 65 48.83 -27.69 42.15
CA GLN A 65 47.50 -27.85 41.54
C GLN A 65 46.79 -26.51 41.29
N VAL A 66 46.98 -25.51 42.15
CA VAL A 66 46.42 -24.15 41.93
C VAL A 66 47.17 -23.43 40.80
N GLU A 67 48.51 -23.50 40.76
CA GLU A 67 49.30 -22.91 39.67
C GLU A 67 48.98 -23.55 38.32
N GLN A 68 48.73 -24.86 38.27
CA GLN A 68 48.27 -25.55 37.05
C GLN A 68 46.84 -25.11 36.65
N ALA A 69 45.92 -24.94 37.61
CA ALA A 69 44.57 -24.46 37.33
C ALA A 69 44.56 -23.02 36.80
N GLU A 70 45.34 -22.12 37.40
CA GLU A 70 45.49 -20.73 36.93
C GLU A 70 46.12 -20.65 35.54
N GLN A 71 47.05 -21.56 35.19
CA GLN A 71 47.61 -21.65 33.84
C GLN A 71 46.58 -22.14 32.81
N VAL A 72 45.75 -23.13 33.15
CA VAL A 72 44.67 -23.59 32.26
C VAL A 72 43.64 -22.47 32.02
N GLU A 73 43.21 -21.76 33.06
CA GLU A 73 42.27 -20.65 32.90
C GLU A 73 42.86 -19.51 32.04
N GLN A 74 44.14 -19.18 32.21
CA GLN A 74 44.83 -18.19 31.37
C GLN A 74 44.91 -18.61 29.89
N VAL A 75 45.09 -19.90 29.60
CA VAL A 75 45.07 -20.43 28.22
C VAL A 75 43.66 -20.38 27.63
N GLU A 76 42.63 -20.80 28.35
CA GLU A 76 41.24 -20.71 27.88
C GLU A 76 40.80 -19.26 27.63
N GLN A 77 41.19 -18.32 28.50
CA GLN A 77 40.94 -16.89 28.29
C GLN A 77 41.68 -16.36 27.04
N ALA A 78 42.92 -16.79 26.79
CA ALA A 78 43.67 -16.40 25.60
C ALA A 78 43.04 -16.92 24.30
N GLU A 79 42.60 -18.19 24.26
CA GLU A 79 41.89 -18.73 23.09
C GLU A 79 40.56 -18.01 22.83
N GLN A 80 39.80 -17.67 23.88
CA GLN A 80 38.56 -16.91 23.76
C GLN A 80 38.80 -15.50 23.18
N VAL A 81 39.89 -14.83 23.58
CA VAL A 81 40.29 -13.53 23.02
C VAL A 81 40.66 -13.67 21.53
N GLU A 82 41.47 -14.66 21.14
CA GLU A 82 41.84 -14.85 19.74
C GLU A 82 40.61 -15.17 18.86
N GLN A 83 39.71 -16.03 19.34
CA GLN A 83 38.45 -16.33 18.64
C GLN A 83 37.58 -15.07 18.47
N ALA A 84 37.51 -14.19 19.48
CA ALA A 84 36.80 -12.92 19.40
C ALA A 84 37.42 -11.95 18.38
N GLU A 85 38.75 -11.80 18.37
CA GLU A 85 39.45 -10.97 17.38
C GLU A 85 39.24 -11.50 15.95
N GLN A 86 39.39 -12.81 15.75
CA GLN A 86 39.11 -13.44 14.46
C GLN A 86 37.67 -13.19 13.98
N VAL A 87 36.69 -13.16 14.89
CA VAL A 87 35.27 -12.88 14.58
C VAL A 87 35.05 -11.41 14.20
N GLU A 88 35.66 -10.46 14.90
CA GLU A 88 35.56 -9.04 14.52
C GLU A 88 36.29 -8.74 13.21
N ASP A 89 37.44 -9.35 12.96
CA ASP A 89 38.15 -9.16 11.69
C ASP A 89 37.39 -9.79 10.50
N LYS A 90 36.74 -10.95 10.70
CA LYS A 90 35.76 -11.51 9.74
C LYS A 90 34.57 -10.56 9.50
N LYS A 91 34.00 -9.94 10.54
CA LYS A 91 32.94 -8.92 10.42
C LYS A 91 33.43 -7.66 9.67
N ALA A 92 34.63 -7.18 9.95
CA ALA A 92 35.24 -6.01 9.31
C ALA A 92 35.50 -6.24 7.81
N LYS A 93 36.08 -7.38 7.46
CA LYS A 93 36.29 -7.82 6.06
C LYS A 93 34.95 -7.94 5.32
N ALA A 94 33.92 -8.53 5.93
CA ALA A 94 32.57 -8.61 5.37
C ALA A 94 31.92 -7.21 5.16
N LYS A 95 32.05 -6.30 6.14
CA LYS A 95 31.56 -4.91 6.07
C LYS A 95 32.22 -4.14 4.92
N LYS A 96 33.54 -4.28 4.74
CA LYS A 96 34.32 -3.67 3.64
C LYS A 96 33.91 -4.23 2.27
N ALA A 97 33.70 -5.56 2.17
CA ALA A 97 33.20 -6.20 0.95
C ALA A 97 31.77 -5.77 0.58
N LYS A 98 30.86 -5.68 1.56
CA LYS A 98 29.49 -5.18 1.39
C LYS A 98 29.46 -3.73 0.91
N ALA A 99 30.32 -2.87 1.44
CA ALA A 99 30.48 -1.49 0.99
C ALA A 99 31.00 -1.41 -0.46
N LYS A 100 32.03 -2.20 -0.83
CA LYS A 100 32.54 -2.24 -2.21
C LYS A 100 31.47 -2.69 -3.22
N ARG A 101 30.72 -3.76 -2.90
CA ARG A 101 29.59 -4.24 -3.72
C ARG A 101 28.48 -3.18 -3.85
N SER A 102 28.14 -2.49 -2.77
CA SER A 102 27.14 -1.41 -2.78
C SER A 102 27.55 -0.21 -3.65
N LYS A 103 28.81 0.24 -3.57
CA LYS A 103 29.32 1.34 -4.43
C LYS A 103 29.30 0.94 -5.91
N ALA A 104 29.70 -0.28 -6.25
CA ALA A 104 29.65 -0.79 -7.62
C ALA A 104 28.21 -0.88 -8.16
N ALA A 105 27.28 -1.42 -7.37
CA ALA A 105 25.86 -1.49 -7.75
C ALA A 105 25.23 -0.11 -7.97
N LYS A 106 25.57 0.90 -7.14
CA LYS A 106 25.11 2.28 -7.34
C LYS A 106 25.63 2.86 -8.68
N ALA A 107 26.92 2.71 -8.96
CA ALA A 107 27.51 3.18 -10.21
C ALA A 107 26.87 2.51 -11.44
N ALA A 108 26.57 1.21 -11.36
CA ALA A 108 25.87 0.48 -12.41
C ALA A 108 24.41 0.96 -12.60
N LYS A 109 23.64 1.24 -11.54
CA LYS A 109 22.29 1.86 -11.67
C LYS A 109 22.39 3.22 -12.37
N GLN A 110 23.36 4.06 -11.99
CA GLN A 110 23.55 5.39 -12.57
C GLN A 110 23.92 5.33 -14.06
N ALA A 111 24.87 4.46 -14.45
CA ALA A 111 25.25 4.30 -15.86
C ALA A 111 24.11 3.74 -16.73
N ARG A 112 23.28 2.82 -16.20
CA ARG A 112 22.11 2.30 -16.92
C ARG A 112 20.96 3.30 -17.01
N ALA A 113 20.78 4.16 -16.00
CA ALA A 113 19.80 5.25 -16.05
C ALA A 113 20.18 6.29 -17.12
N ALA A 114 21.45 6.72 -17.16
CA ALA A 114 21.94 7.62 -18.21
C ALA A 114 21.75 7.01 -19.61
N LYS A 115 22.12 5.74 -19.81
CA LYS A 115 21.89 5.05 -21.09
C LYS A 115 20.41 4.96 -21.46
N LEU A 116 19.49 4.83 -20.50
CA LEU A 116 18.05 4.76 -20.76
C LEU A 116 17.50 6.10 -21.26
N ALA A 117 17.99 7.23 -20.74
CA ALA A 117 17.58 8.56 -21.19
C ALA A 117 18.00 8.89 -22.63
N GLU A 118 19.02 8.19 -23.16
CA GLU A 118 19.52 8.32 -24.54
C GLU A 118 19.07 7.15 -25.46
N ALA A 119 18.20 6.25 -24.97
CA ALA A 119 17.83 5.03 -25.69
C ALA A 119 16.65 5.24 -26.65
N SER A 120 16.76 4.70 -27.86
CA SER A 120 15.63 4.56 -28.81
C SER A 120 14.77 3.31 -28.56
N SER A 121 15.20 2.40 -27.68
CA SER A 121 14.45 1.18 -27.33
C SER A 121 14.75 0.68 -25.92
N VAL A 122 13.77 0.02 -25.32
CA VAL A 122 13.86 -0.63 -24.00
C VAL A 122 13.78 -2.14 -24.16
N SER A 123 14.56 -2.88 -23.38
CA SER A 123 14.41 -4.35 -23.29
C SER A 123 13.69 -4.76 -22.01
N ILE A 124 12.57 -5.47 -22.17
CA ILE A 124 11.72 -5.98 -21.10
C ILE A 124 11.55 -7.49 -21.31
N ARG A 125 11.84 -8.29 -20.27
CA ARG A 125 11.85 -9.77 -20.28
C ARG A 125 12.61 -10.44 -21.46
N GLY A 126 13.52 -9.71 -22.11
CA GLY A 126 14.31 -10.19 -23.26
C GLY A 126 13.72 -9.87 -24.64
N ARG A 127 12.52 -9.28 -24.69
CA ARG A 127 11.98 -8.61 -25.89
C ARG A 127 12.50 -7.16 -25.94
N SER A 128 12.46 -6.56 -27.13
CA SER A 128 12.85 -5.15 -27.36
C SER A 128 11.63 -4.39 -27.87
N TYR A 129 11.44 -3.16 -27.37
CA TYR A 129 10.32 -2.28 -27.69
C TYR A 129 10.86 -0.88 -27.96
N ASP A 130 10.37 -0.23 -29.03
CA ASP A 130 10.83 1.11 -29.39
C ASP A 130 10.22 2.17 -28.46
N ILE A 131 11.08 3.11 -28.05
CA ILE A 131 10.77 4.20 -27.12
C ILE A 131 10.24 5.39 -27.92
N ASP A 132 9.14 5.98 -27.47
CA ASP A 132 8.76 7.35 -27.85
C ASP A 132 9.16 8.31 -26.71
N PRO A 133 10.18 9.18 -26.87
CA PRO A 133 10.60 10.12 -25.83
C PRO A 133 9.54 11.15 -25.42
N SER A 134 8.41 11.26 -26.14
CA SER A 134 7.26 12.07 -25.72
C SER A 134 6.40 11.36 -24.66
N TRP A 135 6.24 10.03 -24.74
CA TRP A 135 5.41 9.20 -23.85
C TRP A 135 6.18 8.39 -22.79
N PHE A 136 7.45 8.02 -23.06
CA PHE A 136 8.18 7.09 -22.21
C PHE A 136 8.41 7.65 -20.80
N ASN A 137 7.80 6.99 -19.80
CA ASN A 137 7.88 7.38 -18.39
C ASN A 137 8.30 6.21 -17.47
N VAL A 138 8.75 5.06 -18.01
CA VAL A 138 9.04 3.86 -17.21
C VAL A 138 10.39 3.97 -16.46
N PRO A 139 10.39 4.03 -15.13
CA PRO A 139 11.60 4.20 -14.34
C PRO A 139 12.39 2.90 -14.21
N LEU A 140 13.69 3.02 -13.97
CA LEU A 140 14.60 1.87 -13.89
C LEU A 140 14.25 0.86 -12.77
N ASN A 141 13.61 1.31 -11.68
CA ASN A 141 13.08 0.44 -10.62
C ASN A 141 11.94 -0.45 -11.10
N VAL A 142 11.02 0.09 -11.90
CA VAL A 142 9.91 -0.66 -12.48
C VAL A 142 10.41 -1.62 -13.55
N LEU A 143 11.31 -1.18 -14.43
CA LEU A 143 11.96 -2.05 -15.42
C LEU A 143 12.67 -3.25 -14.75
N ASP A 144 13.39 -3.03 -13.65
CA ASP A 144 14.02 -4.11 -12.88
C ASP A 144 13.00 -5.03 -12.19
N ALA A 145 11.86 -4.50 -11.76
CA ALA A 145 10.77 -5.28 -11.16
C ALA A 145 10.09 -6.24 -12.15
N THR A 146 10.02 -5.92 -13.45
CA THR A 146 9.45 -6.82 -14.49
C THR A 146 10.05 -8.22 -14.55
N SER A 147 11.29 -8.38 -14.05
CA SER A 147 12.00 -9.66 -13.96
C SER A 147 11.61 -10.51 -12.76
N ARG A 148 11.00 -9.93 -11.71
CA ARG A 148 10.81 -10.54 -10.39
C ARG A 148 9.76 -11.66 -10.39
N ARG A 149 8.58 -11.42 -10.96
CA ARG A 149 7.46 -12.40 -11.04
C ARG A 149 7.20 -13.08 -9.69
N LEU A 150 6.82 -12.33 -8.65
CA LEU A 150 6.77 -12.84 -7.27
C LEU A 150 5.74 -13.97 -7.11
N HIS A 151 4.65 -13.91 -7.88
CA HIS A 151 3.63 -14.95 -8.00
C HIS A 151 4.15 -16.30 -8.53
N LEU A 152 5.34 -16.34 -9.15
CA LEU A 152 6.02 -17.57 -9.59
C LEU A 152 7.18 -17.99 -8.68
N GLN A 153 7.49 -17.21 -7.62
CA GLN A 153 8.56 -17.57 -6.69
C GLN A 153 8.03 -18.54 -5.64
N ARG A 154 8.43 -19.81 -5.73
CA ARG A 154 8.08 -20.85 -4.75
C ARG A 154 8.29 -20.37 -3.31
N ASP A 155 7.30 -20.65 -2.46
CA ASP A 155 7.22 -20.23 -1.05
C ASP A 155 7.28 -18.71 -0.80
N HIS A 156 7.14 -17.87 -1.84
CA HIS A 156 6.87 -16.45 -1.65
C HIS A 156 5.40 -16.25 -1.26
N PRO A 157 5.06 -15.36 -0.30
CA PRO A 157 3.68 -15.11 0.11
C PRO A 157 2.69 -14.91 -1.05
N ILE A 158 3.06 -14.16 -2.09
CA ILE A 158 2.19 -13.91 -3.26
C ILE A 158 1.96 -15.19 -4.07
N ALA A 159 2.96 -16.07 -4.19
CA ALA A 159 2.80 -17.38 -4.84
C ALA A 159 1.96 -18.35 -3.99
N ILE A 160 2.08 -18.29 -2.65
CA ILE A 160 1.25 -19.08 -1.73
C ILE A 160 -0.22 -18.65 -1.82
N THR A 161 -0.50 -17.34 -1.75
CA THR A 161 -1.84 -16.79 -1.94
C THR A 161 -2.40 -17.13 -3.32
N CYS A 162 -1.60 -17.01 -4.38
CA CYS A 162 -1.96 -17.40 -5.75
C CYS A 162 -2.36 -18.89 -5.83
N GLN A 163 -1.58 -19.80 -5.24
CA GLN A 163 -1.90 -21.24 -5.25
C GLN A 163 -3.13 -21.59 -4.39
N ILE A 164 -3.36 -20.89 -3.27
CA ILE A 164 -4.57 -21.06 -2.45
C ILE A 164 -5.80 -20.70 -3.27
N ILE A 165 -5.82 -19.53 -3.92
CA ILE A 165 -6.96 -19.09 -4.73
C ILE A 165 -7.17 -20.01 -5.94
N GLN A 166 -6.09 -20.43 -6.62
CA GLN A 166 -6.14 -21.42 -7.70
C GLN A 166 -6.77 -22.77 -7.28
N SER A 167 -6.80 -23.12 -6.00
CA SER A 167 -7.44 -24.35 -5.53
C SER A 167 -8.98 -24.29 -5.48
N HIS A 168 -9.58 -23.08 -5.50
CA HIS A 168 -11.03 -22.88 -5.64
C HIS A 168 -11.51 -22.88 -7.09
N PHE A 169 -10.58 -22.71 -8.04
CA PHE A 169 -10.85 -22.65 -9.48
C PHE A 169 -10.02 -23.73 -10.20
N PRO A 170 -10.36 -25.02 -10.04
CA PRO A 170 -9.55 -26.12 -10.53
C PRO A 170 -9.71 -26.38 -12.05
N ALA A 171 -8.71 -27.04 -12.62
CA ALA A 171 -8.82 -27.69 -13.93
C ALA A 171 -9.74 -28.94 -13.85
N PRO A 172 -10.44 -29.33 -14.93
CA PRO A 172 -10.33 -28.80 -16.29
C PRO A 172 -11.13 -27.51 -16.56
N THR A 173 -12.11 -27.17 -15.71
CA THR A 173 -13.00 -26.02 -15.94
C THR A 173 -12.22 -24.71 -16.04
N PHE A 174 -11.26 -24.47 -15.13
CA PHE A 174 -10.42 -23.28 -15.14
C PHE A 174 -8.99 -23.58 -15.60
N LYS A 175 -8.52 -22.85 -16.62
CA LYS A 175 -7.12 -22.86 -17.07
C LYS A 175 -6.33 -21.70 -16.47
N HIS A 176 -5.09 -21.94 -16.03
CA HIS A 176 -4.29 -20.93 -15.30
C HIS A 176 -3.16 -20.34 -16.17
N TYR A 177 -3.19 -19.02 -16.39
CA TYR A 177 -2.24 -18.27 -17.22
C TYR A 177 -1.33 -17.39 -16.36
N ASN A 178 -0.22 -17.95 -15.90
CA ASN A 178 0.66 -17.29 -14.91
C ASN A 178 1.93 -16.64 -15.52
N GLN A 179 2.06 -16.64 -16.85
CA GLN A 179 3.31 -16.27 -17.55
C GLN A 179 3.15 -15.16 -18.61
N LEU A 180 1.98 -14.54 -18.74
CA LEU A 180 1.71 -13.51 -19.75
C LEU A 180 2.65 -12.31 -19.64
N ASP A 181 3.00 -11.72 -20.80
CA ASP A 181 3.91 -10.58 -20.89
C ASP A 181 3.29 -9.32 -20.25
N PRO A 182 4.02 -8.55 -19.41
CA PRO A 182 3.52 -7.33 -18.82
C PRO A 182 3.39 -6.18 -19.82
N VAL A 183 4.05 -6.28 -20.99
CA VAL A 183 3.92 -5.29 -22.06
C VAL A 183 2.70 -5.64 -22.91
N VAL A 184 1.76 -4.70 -22.99
CA VAL A 184 0.50 -4.80 -23.74
C VAL A 184 0.29 -3.54 -24.58
N SER A 185 -0.63 -3.61 -25.54
CA SER A 185 -1.10 -2.44 -26.27
C SER A 185 -2.08 -1.59 -25.45
N THR A 186 -2.25 -0.32 -25.81
CA THR A 186 -3.38 0.52 -25.34
C THR A 186 -4.73 -0.14 -25.60
N HIS A 187 -4.87 -0.84 -26.73
CA HIS A 187 -6.08 -1.55 -27.09
C HIS A 187 -6.40 -2.67 -26.09
N GLN A 188 -5.43 -3.55 -25.82
CA GLN A 188 -5.57 -4.61 -24.83
C GLN A 188 -5.91 -4.07 -23.44
N ASN A 189 -5.23 -3.01 -22.98
CA ASN A 189 -5.43 -2.49 -21.63
C ASN A 189 -6.67 -1.60 -21.46
N PHE A 190 -7.19 -0.98 -22.52
CA PHE A 190 -8.26 0.00 -22.40
C PHE A 190 -9.36 -0.16 -23.45
N ASP A 191 -9.01 -0.14 -24.75
CA ASP A 191 -10.02 -0.05 -25.83
C ASP A 191 -10.93 -1.29 -25.86
N SER A 192 -10.37 -2.50 -25.79
CA SER A 192 -11.16 -3.75 -25.73
C SER A 192 -11.89 -3.98 -24.41
N LEU A 193 -11.80 -3.05 -23.46
CA LEU A 193 -12.46 -3.10 -22.16
C LEU A 193 -13.46 -1.94 -21.98
N GLY A 194 -13.81 -1.24 -23.06
CA GLY A 194 -14.84 -0.19 -23.04
C GLY A 194 -14.43 1.12 -22.35
N PHE A 195 -13.15 1.29 -21.96
CA PHE A 195 -12.70 2.57 -21.39
C PHE A 195 -12.79 3.67 -22.45
N ALA A 196 -13.47 4.78 -22.14
CA ALA A 196 -13.52 5.96 -23.02
C ALA A 196 -12.10 6.48 -23.34
N ALA A 197 -11.93 7.09 -24.52
CA ALA A 197 -10.61 7.54 -25.01
C ALA A 197 -9.96 8.62 -24.12
N ASP A 198 -10.78 9.33 -23.35
CA ASP A 198 -10.46 10.40 -22.42
C ASP A 198 -10.47 9.97 -20.94
N HIS A 199 -10.73 8.69 -20.65
CA HIS A 199 -10.80 8.17 -19.29
C HIS A 199 -9.47 8.34 -18.52
N ALA A 200 -9.54 8.87 -17.30
CA ALA A 200 -8.38 9.29 -16.50
C ALA A 200 -7.28 8.22 -16.35
N SER A 201 -7.63 6.93 -16.24
CA SER A 201 -6.64 5.83 -16.16
C SER A 201 -5.67 5.76 -17.35
N ARG A 202 -6.00 6.35 -18.50
CA ARG A 202 -5.12 6.44 -19.67
C ARG A 202 -4.00 7.48 -19.51
N ALA A 203 -4.04 8.35 -18.50
CA ALA A 203 -3.11 9.47 -18.41
C ALA A 203 -1.65 9.05 -18.11
N LEU A 204 -0.71 9.85 -18.61
CA LEU A 204 0.74 9.69 -18.36
C LEU A 204 1.10 9.80 -16.86
N THR A 205 0.22 10.41 -16.08
CA THR A 205 0.31 10.60 -14.63
C THR A 205 0.12 9.32 -13.83
N ASP A 206 -0.55 8.31 -14.40
CA ASP A 206 -1.07 7.13 -13.68
C ASP A 206 -0.64 5.81 -14.33
N THR A 207 -0.43 5.80 -15.64
CA THR A 207 0.00 4.63 -16.43
C THR A 207 1.47 4.71 -16.85
N TYR A 208 2.19 3.58 -16.80
CA TYR A 208 3.58 3.47 -17.27
C TYR A 208 3.64 3.11 -18.78
N TYR A 209 3.89 4.10 -19.64
CA TYR A 209 3.97 3.98 -21.09
C TYR A 209 5.41 3.76 -21.60
N ILE A 210 5.54 2.95 -22.65
CA ILE A 210 6.78 2.78 -23.43
C ILE A 210 6.75 3.70 -24.66
N ASN A 211 5.59 3.75 -25.32
CA ASN A 211 5.26 4.66 -26.41
C ASN A 211 3.73 4.89 -26.44
N ASN A 212 3.22 5.69 -27.37
CA ASN A 212 1.81 6.07 -27.47
C ASN A 212 0.80 4.91 -27.63
N THR A 213 1.26 3.70 -27.95
CA THR A 213 0.41 2.52 -28.22
C THR A 213 0.80 1.30 -27.39
N THR A 214 1.88 1.39 -26.59
CA THR A 214 2.50 0.27 -25.87
C THR A 214 2.84 0.66 -24.44
N LEU A 215 2.39 -0.13 -23.46
CA LEU A 215 2.48 0.18 -22.03
C LEU A 215 2.73 -1.06 -21.16
N LEU A 216 3.08 -0.84 -19.90
CA LEU A 216 3.05 -1.89 -18.86
C LEU A 216 1.65 -1.96 -18.26
N ARG A 217 1.01 -3.15 -18.33
CA ARG A 217 -0.41 -3.32 -17.98
C ARG A 217 -0.77 -2.82 -16.57
N THR A 218 -1.86 -2.06 -16.47
CA THR A 218 -2.34 -1.51 -15.19
C THR A 218 -3.27 -2.46 -14.42
N HIS A 219 -3.76 -3.51 -15.10
CA HIS A 219 -4.55 -4.59 -14.53
C HIS A 219 -4.40 -5.89 -15.34
N THR A 220 -4.72 -7.03 -14.74
CA THR A 220 -4.73 -8.34 -15.43
C THR A 220 -5.85 -8.45 -16.48
N SER A 221 -6.90 -7.63 -16.37
CA SER A 221 -8.02 -7.58 -17.30
C SER A 221 -7.60 -7.25 -18.74
N ALA A 222 -6.41 -6.67 -18.93
CA ALA A 222 -5.82 -6.39 -20.23
C ALA A 222 -5.62 -7.64 -21.13
N HIS A 223 -5.86 -8.84 -20.59
CA HIS A 223 -5.78 -10.11 -21.30
C HIS A 223 -7.15 -10.80 -21.48
N GLN A 224 -8.28 -10.22 -21.03
CA GLN A 224 -9.60 -10.87 -21.12
C GLN A 224 -9.98 -11.16 -22.58
N ALA A 225 -10.00 -10.13 -23.45
CA ALA A 225 -10.41 -10.25 -24.85
C ALA A 225 -9.64 -11.35 -25.61
N ASP A 226 -8.33 -11.42 -25.41
CA ASP A 226 -7.47 -12.41 -26.05
C ASP A 226 -7.68 -13.82 -25.49
N THR A 227 -8.03 -13.94 -24.20
CA THR A 227 -8.29 -15.24 -23.54
C THR A 227 -9.67 -15.79 -23.91
N PHE A 228 -10.69 -14.94 -23.97
CA PHE A 228 -12.01 -15.31 -24.51
C PHE A 228 -11.92 -15.72 -25.99
N ARG A 229 -11.14 -14.98 -26.81
CA ARG A 229 -10.90 -15.30 -28.22
C ARG A 229 -10.16 -16.62 -28.43
N ALA A 230 -9.28 -16.99 -27.49
CA ALA A 230 -8.60 -18.28 -27.50
C ALA A 230 -9.55 -19.45 -27.14
N ASN A 231 -10.58 -19.20 -26.31
CA ASN A 231 -11.67 -20.12 -25.97
C ASN A 231 -11.20 -21.53 -25.53
N GLU A 232 -10.07 -21.59 -24.81
CA GLU A 232 -9.37 -22.85 -24.50
C GLU A 232 -9.95 -23.61 -23.30
N SER A 233 -10.87 -23.01 -22.55
CA SER A 233 -11.47 -23.57 -21.34
C SER A 233 -12.76 -22.83 -20.95
N GLU A 234 -13.61 -23.49 -20.16
CA GLU A 234 -14.89 -22.96 -19.66
C GLU A 234 -14.77 -21.75 -18.72
N GLY A 235 -13.64 -21.63 -18.06
CA GLY A 235 -13.21 -20.46 -17.32
C GLY A 235 -11.69 -20.35 -17.29
N TYR A 236 -11.16 -19.30 -16.69
CA TYR A 236 -9.72 -19.12 -16.54
C TYR A 236 -9.35 -18.38 -15.26
N LEU A 237 -8.07 -18.47 -14.90
CA LEU A 237 -7.40 -17.53 -14.00
C LEU A 237 -6.16 -16.94 -14.68
N ILE A 238 -5.90 -15.64 -14.49
CA ILE A 238 -4.70 -14.97 -14.98
C ILE A 238 -3.97 -14.34 -13.79
N SER A 239 -2.86 -14.93 -13.35
CA SER A 239 -2.08 -14.40 -12.22
C SER A 239 -0.84 -13.67 -12.72
N ALA A 240 -0.74 -12.36 -12.50
CA ALA A 240 0.31 -11.57 -13.12
C ALA A 240 0.68 -10.28 -12.35
N ASP A 241 1.92 -9.84 -12.55
CA ASP A 241 2.44 -8.54 -12.12
C ASP A 241 1.84 -7.38 -12.95
N VAL A 242 1.35 -6.33 -12.27
CA VAL A 242 0.66 -5.15 -12.83
C VAL A 242 1.29 -3.86 -12.30
N TYR A 243 1.08 -2.74 -13.01
CA TYR A 243 1.94 -1.56 -12.95
C TYR A 243 1.13 -0.27 -12.87
N ARG A 244 1.34 0.57 -11.84
CA ARG A 244 0.65 1.86 -11.66
C ARG A 244 1.56 2.93 -11.06
N ARG A 245 1.41 4.17 -11.51
CA ARG A 245 1.88 5.35 -10.79
C ARG A 245 0.82 5.67 -9.73
N ASP A 246 1.26 5.92 -8.50
CA ASP A 246 0.45 5.87 -7.28
C ASP A 246 1.21 6.62 -6.16
N GLU A 247 0.56 6.85 -5.02
CA GLU A 247 1.17 7.41 -3.80
C GLU A 247 2.24 6.50 -3.20
N ILE A 248 2.92 6.98 -2.16
CA ILE A 248 3.85 6.17 -1.38
C ILE A 248 3.28 6.01 0.02
N ASP A 249 2.84 4.80 0.35
CA ASP A 249 2.46 4.40 1.71
C ASP A 249 2.81 2.91 1.99
N ARG A 250 1.99 2.21 2.78
CA ARG A 250 2.15 0.77 3.12
C ARG A 250 1.22 -0.17 2.35
N ASN A 251 0.31 0.37 1.55
CA ASN A 251 -0.70 -0.34 0.75
C ASN A 251 -0.38 -0.23 -0.75
N HIS A 252 0.19 0.90 -1.18
CA HIS A 252 0.50 1.23 -2.57
C HIS A 252 1.99 1.01 -2.90
N TYR A 253 2.25 0.44 -4.09
CA TYR A 253 3.60 0.20 -4.60
C TYR A 253 3.56 0.17 -6.14
N PRO A 254 4.56 0.69 -6.87
CA PRO A 254 4.51 0.85 -8.34
C PRO A 254 4.33 -0.45 -9.14
N VAL A 255 4.54 -1.60 -8.49
CA VAL A 255 4.31 -2.93 -9.03
C VAL A 255 3.66 -3.80 -7.96
N PHE A 256 2.51 -4.36 -8.26
CA PHE A 256 1.84 -5.36 -7.43
C PHE A 256 1.39 -6.52 -8.32
N HIS A 257 0.63 -7.48 -7.81
CA HIS A 257 0.14 -8.61 -8.57
C HIS A 257 -1.38 -8.70 -8.44
N GLN A 258 -2.04 -8.94 -9.56
CA GLN A 258 -3.46 -9.28 -9.57
C GLN A 258 -3.66 -10.75 -9.95
N MET A 259 -4.84 -11.25 -9.60
CA MET A 259 -5.41 -12.41 -10.23
C MET A 259 -6.75 -12.02 -10.88
N GLU A 260 -6.82 -12.17 -12.20
CA GLU A 260 -8.08 -12.24 -12.92
C GLU A 260 -8.69 -13.62 -12.75
N GLY A 261 -10.02 -13.70 -12.78
CA GLY A 261 -10.73 -14.92 -13.10
C GLY A 261 -12.00 -14.68 -13.90
N ALA A 262 -12.41 -15.64 -14.71
CA ALA A 262 -13.68 -15.60 -15.44
C ALA A 262 -14.26 -17.00 -15.64
N ARG A 263 -15.59 -17.09 -15.82
CA ARG A 263 -16.34 -18.31 -16.16
C ARG A 263 -17.41 -17.92 -17.18
N SER A 264 -17.49 -18.69 -18.26
CA SER A 264 -18.35 -18.41 -19.42
C SER A 264 -19.16 -19.65 -19.79
N TRP A 265 -20.45 -19.46 -20.00
CA TRP A 265 -21.38 -20.46 -20.55
C TRP A 265 -21.73 -20.07 -21.98
N ASP A 266 -21.86 -21.07 -22.85
CA ASP A 266 -22.11 -20.86 -24.27
C ASP A 266 -23.55 -21.23 -24.61
N ARG A 267 -24.33 -20.23 -25.06
CA ARG A 267 -25.74 -20.38 -25.43
C ARG A 267 -25.97 -21.46 -26.51
N THR A 268 -24.94 -21.79 -27.32
CA THR A 268 -25.02 -22.86 -28.32
C THR A 268 -24.76 -24.27 -27.79
N LYS A 269 -24.29 -24.40 -26.54
CA LYS A 269 -23.87 -25.68 -25.92
C LYS A 269 -24.75 -26.11 -24.74
N VAL A 270 -25.49 -25.17 -24.14
CA VAL A 270 -26.45 -25.46 -23.06
C VAL A 270 -27.78 -26.02 -23.64
N PRO A 271 -28.51 -26.88 -22.91
CA PRO A 271 -29.83 -27.36 -23.34
C PRO A 271 -30.78 -26.19 -23.63
N ASP A 272 -31.51 -26.30 -24.74
CA ASP A 272 -32.55 -25.36 -25.19
C ASP A 272 -32.14 -23.87 -25.31
N GLY A 273 -30.84 -23.56 -25.19
CA GLY A 273 -30.32 -22.19 -25.13
C GLY A 273 -30.48 -21.50 -23.78
N ASP A 274 -30.96 -22.20 -22.74
CA ASP A 274 -31.20 -21.66 -21.40
C ASP A 274 -29.90 -21.61 -20.58
N VAL A 275 -29.21 -20.47 -20.67
CA VAL A 275 -28.01 -20.19 -19.89
C VAL A 275 -28.34 -20.03 -18.41
N ALA A 276 -29.48 -19.46 -18.04
CA ALA A 276 -29.87 -19.27 -16.65
C ALA A 276 -30.10 -20.59 -15.91
N ALA A 277 -30.71 -21.59 -16.54
CA ALA A 277 -30.84 -22.95 -15.98
C ALA A 277 -29.49 -23.66 -15.88
N ALA A 278 -28.61 -23.53 -16.90
CA ALA A 278 -27.27 -24.10 -16.84
C ALA A 278 -26.43 -23.52 -15.69
N VAL A 279 -26.45 -22.19 -15.53
CA VAL A 279 -25.72 -21.49 -14.47
C VAL A 279 -26.27 -21.83 -13.07
N ARG A 280 -27.61 -21.91 -12.91
CA ARG A 280 -28.24 -22.34 -11.65
C ARG A 280 -27.84 -23.78 -11.27
N LYS A 281 -27.78 -24.68 -12.25
CA LYS A 281 -27.33 -26.06 -12.05
C LYS A 281 -25.85 -26.14 -11.67
N ASP A 282 -24.98 -25.31 -12.24
CA ASP A 282 -23.58 -25.21 -11.82
C ASP A 282 -23.47 -24.63 -10.40
N PHE A 283 -24.27 -23.62 -10.06
CA PHE A 283 -24.36 -23.02 -8.72
C PHE A 283 -24.75 -24.04 -7.64
N GLU A 284 -25.67 -24.98 -7.92
CA GLU A 284 -26.03 -26.09 -7.03
C GLU A 284 -24.85 -27.01 -6.67
N THR A 285 -23.76 -27.01 -7.46
CA THR A 285 -22.54 -27.78 -7.17
C THR A 285 -21.53 -27.03 -6.29
N LEU A 286 -21.70 -25.71 -6.11
CA LEU A 286 -20.78 -24.90 -5.31
C LEU A 286 -20.99 -25.17 -3.81
N PRO A 287 -19.92 -25.22 -2.99
CA PRO A 287 -20.04 -25.34 -1.54
C PRO A 287 -20.89 -24.22 -0.92
N CYS A 288 -21.52 -24.51 0.22
CA CYS A 288 -22.18 -23.52 1.06
C CYS A 288 -21.31 -23.20 2.29
N HIS A 289 -21.17 -21.92 2.62
CA HIS A 289 -20.58 -21.43 3.87
C HIS A 289 -21.67 -21.01 4.87
N GLY A 290 -21.35 -21.09 6.17
CA GLY A 290 -22.18 -20.54 7.24
C GLY A 290 -21.96 -19.05 7.54
N VAL A 291 -21.12 -18.36 6.76
CA VAL A 291 -20.82 -16.93 6.93
C VAL A 291 -21.96 -16.10 6.34
N GLN A 292 -22.48 -15.15 7.13
CA GLN A 292 -23.46 -14.17 6.69
C GLN A 292 -22.79 -13.09 5.82
N VAL A 293 -23.41 -12.77 4.70
CA VAL A 293 -22.97 -11.73 3.76
C VAL A 293 -24.04 -10.64 3.70
N GLU A 294 -23.63 -9.38 3.82
CA GLU A 294 -24.50 -8.22 3.69
C GLU A 294 -24.63 -7.89 2.18
N ASP A 295 -25.75 -8.25 1.55
CA ASP A 295 -26.04 -8.00 0.13
C ASP A 295 -27.46 -7.39 -0.01
N PRO A 296 -27.65 -6.11 0.33
CA PRO A 296 -28.97 -5.49 0.45
C PRO A 296 -29.55 -5.00 -0.88
N ASN A 297 -28.86 -5.24 -1.99
CA ASN A 297 -29.19 -4.69 -3.30
C ASN A 297 -29.85 -5.77 -4.19
N PRO A 298 -30.78 -5.39 -5.10
CA PRO A 298 -31.22 -6.30 -6.16
C PRO A 298 -30.05 -6.71 -7.07
N PRO A 299 -30.18 -7.80 -7.86
CA PRO A 299 -29.13 -8.23 -8.79
C PRO A 299 -28.74 -7.20 -9.86
N PHE A 300 -29.58 -6.22 -10.14
CA PHE A 300 -29.32 -5.07 -11.01
C PHE A 300 -30.28 -3.92 -10.66
N HIS A 301 -29.94 -2.70 -11.08
CA HIS A 301 -30.77 -1.51 -10.92
C HIS A 301 -30.62 -0.57 -12.12
N PRO A 302 -31.70 -0.04 -12.74
CA PRO A 302 -31.67 0.64 -14.03
C PRO A 302 -30.61 1.74 -14.21
N GLU A 303 -30.38 2.57 -13.18
CA GLU A 303 -29.41 3.68 -13.25
C GLU A 303 -28.03 3.28 -12.69
N ARG A 304 -27.94 2.99 -11.39
CA ARG A 304 -26.68 2.77 -10.67
C ARG A 304 -25.94 1.45 -10.97
N ASN A 305 -26.63 0.41 -11.44
CA ASN A 305 -26.03 -0.91 -11.69
C ASN A 305 -26.79 -1.70 -12.78
N PRO A 306 -26.77 -1.23 -14.04
CA PRO A 306 -27.73 -1.66 -15.06
C PRO A 306 -27.56 -3.11 -15.53
N LEU A 307 -28.69 -3.75 -15.82
CA LEU A 307 -28.77 -4.87 -16.75
C LEU A 307 -28.33 -4.39 -18.13
N GLN A 308 -27.60 -5.23 -18.87
CA GLN A 308 -27.12 -4.92 -20.22
C GLN A 308 -28.04 -5.47 -21.31
N ASP A 309 -28.03 -4.83 -22.48
CA ASP A 309 -28.77 -5.28 -23.66
C ASP A 309 -28.37 -6.71 -24.07
N GLY A 310 -29.37 -7.50 -24.49
CA GLY A 310 -29.17 -8.88 -24.95
C GLY A 310 -29.00 -9.94 -23.84
N HIS A 311 -28.98 -9.55 -22.56
CA HIS A 311 -29.05 -10.46 -21.40
C HIS A 311 -30.46 -10.44 -20.82
N SER A 312 -30.98 -11.60 -20.37
CA SER A 312 -32.22 -11.61 -19.60
C SER A 312 -31.99 -11.29 -18.11
N PRO A 313 -33.02 -10.84 -17.36
CA PRO A 313 -32.95 -10.72 -15.91
C PRO A 313 -32.47 -12.01 -15.22
N ASP A 314 -33.06 -13.15 -15.57
CA ASP A 314 -32.72 -14.48 -15.06
C ASP A 314 -31.26 -14.87 -15.32
N GLU A 315 -30.71 -14.47 -16.47
CA GLU A 315 -29.30 -14.72 -16.83
C GLU A 315 -28.36 -13.87 -15.98
N ALA A 316 -28.61 -12.56 -15.85
CA ALA A 316 -27.81 -11.68 -15.02
C ALA A 316 -27.86 -12.07 -13.54
N GLU A 317 -29.04 -12.45 -13.02
CA GLU A 317 -29.19 -12.94 -11.65
C GLU A 317 -28.47 -14.28 -11.44
N ALA A 318 -28.66 -15.27 -12.33
CA ALA A 318 -28.00 -16.57 -12.19
C ALA A 318 -26.47 -16.44 -12.25
N ILE A 319 -25.94 -15.66 -13.21
CA ILE A 319 -24.51 -15.39 -13.36
C ILE A 319 -23.97 -14.62 -12.14
N GLY A 320 -24.71 -13.63 -11.64
CA GLY A 320 -24.38 -12.90 -10.41
C GLY A 320 -24.32 -13.81 -9.17
N ASN A 321 -25.31 -14.68 -8.98
CA ASN A 321 -25.36 -15.60 -7.85
C ASN A 321 -24.22 -16.64 -7.90
N HIS A 322 -23.89 -17.15 -9.10
CA HIS A 322 -22.72 -18.02 -9.29
C HIS A 322 -21.40 -17.28 -9.01
N LEU A 323 -21.25 -16.05 -9.50
CA LEU A 323 -20.08 -15.21 -9.25
C LEU A 323 -19.87 -15.00 -7.76
N LYS A 324 -20.91 -14.49 -7.07
CA LYS A 324 -20.87 -14.14 -5.65
C LYS A 324 -20.47 -15.36 -4.80
N ARG A 325 -21.16 -16.51 -4.97
CA ARG A 325 -20.83 -17.73 -4.22
C ARG A 325 -19.43 -18.29 -4.50
N SER A 326 -18.95 -18.18 -5.74
CA SER A 326 -17.59 -18.65 -6.08
C SER A 326 -16.51 -17.85 -5.33
N LEU A 327 -16.73 -16.54 -5.19
CA LEU A 327 -15.80 -15.63 -4.52
C LEU A 327 -15.94 -15.66 -3.00
N GLU A 328 -17.15 -15.80 -2.47
CA GLU A 328 -17.42 -16.00 -1.05
C GLU A 328 -16.68 -17.24 -0.52
N ASN A 329 -16.79 -18.40 -1.20
CA ASN A 329 -16.10 -19.63 -0.82
C ASN A 329 -14.57 -19.46 -0.78
N MET A 330 -14.00 -18.73 -1.75
CA MET A 330 -12.57 -18.41 -1.82
C MET A 330 -12.12 -17.53 -0.64
N VAL A 331 -12.86 -16.46 -0.33
CA VAL A 331 -12.55 -15.57 0.81
C VAL A 331 -12.72 -16.30 2.14
N VAL A 332 -13.77 -17.10 2.30
CA VAL A 332 -14.02 -17.90 3.52
C VAL A 332 -12.88 -18.87 3.82
N ASP A 333 -12.29 -19.52 2.81
CA ASP A 333 -11.11 -20.37 3.00
C ASP A 333 -9.85 -19.56 3.36
N VAL A 334 -9.58 -18.44 2.67
CA VAL A 334 -8.47 -17.54 3.03
C VAL A 334 -8.55 -17.12 4.50
N PHE A 335 -9.72 -16.68 4.95
CA PHE A 335 -9.93 -16.29 6.35
C PHE A 335 -9.90 -17.49 7.31
N SER A 336 -10.40 -18.66 6.91
CA SER A 336 -10.31 -19.89 7.71
C SER A 336 -8.85 -20.31 7.95
N ARG A 337 -7.99 -20.20 6.93
CA ARG A 337 -6.53 -20.42 7.06
C ARG A 337 -5.88 -19.35 7.94
N THR A 338 -6.30 -18.09 7.78
CA THR A 338 -5.84 -16.97 8.62
C THR A 338 -6.14 -17.22 10.10
N LYS A 339 -7.36 -17.69 10.40
CA LYS A 339 -7.84 -18.08 11.74
C LYS A 339 -7.07 -19.27 12.31
N ALA A 340 -6.89 -20.36 11.55
CA ALA A 340 -6.11 -21.51 11.98
C ALA A 340 -4.65 -21.13 12.33
N ALA A 341 -4.01 -20.36 11.44
CA ALA A 341 -2.69 -19.77 11.66
C ALA A 341 -2.65 -18.74 12.80
N ALA A 342 -3.81 -18.20 13.21
CA ALA A 342 -3.93 -17.29 14.34
C ALA A 342 -3.98 -18.03 15.68
N SER A 343 -4.92 -18.96 15.85
CA SER A 343 -5.05 -19.80 17.05
C SER A 343 -3.82 -20.67 17.32
N GLN A 344 -3.09 -21.11 16.28
CA GLN A 344 -1.84 -21.85 16.47
C GLN A 344 -0.69 -20.96 17.00
N ALA A 345 -0.69 -19.68 16.67
CA ALA A 345 0.36 -18.74 17.06
C ALA A 345 0.11 -18.07 18.42
N ASP A 346 -1.14 -18.07 18.88
CA ASP A 346 -1.59 -17.36 20.08
C ASP A 346 -2.81 -18.11 20.68
N PRO A 347 -2.63 -18.83 21.81
CA PRO A 347 -3.71 -19.59 22.45
C PRO A 347 -4.85 -18.71 22.99
N ASP A 348 -4.57 -17.44 23.27
CA ASP A 348 -5.56 -16.46 23.77
C ASP A 348 -6.24 -15.69 22.61
N TYR A 349 -6.04 -16.13 21.36
CA TYR A 349 -6.61 -15.49 20.17
C TYR A 349 -8.14 -15.53 20.18
N VAL A 350 -8.76 -14.37 20.42
CA VAL A 350 -10.18 -14.13 20.19
C VAL A 350 -10.43 -14.00 18.68
N ASP A 351 -11.29 -14.87 18.17
CA ASP A 351 -11.74 -14.86 16.78
C ASP A 351 -12.84 -13.81 16.58
N GLU A 352 -12.57 -12.82 15.73
CA GLU A 352 -13.59 -11.89 15.24
C GLU A 352 -14.34 -12.56 14.08
N PRO A 353 -15.69 -12.67 14.12
CA PRO A 353 -16.45 -13.28 13.03
C PRO A 353 -16.17 -12.58 11.69
N LEU A 354 -15.86 -13.36 10.66
CA LEU A 354 -15.76 -12.83 9.29
C LEU A 354 -17.10 -12.19 8.89
N ARG A 355 -17.06 -10.90 8.55
CA ARG A 355 -18.16 -10.18 7.93
C ARG A 355 -17.76 -9.80 6.52
N MET A 356 -18.65 -10.04 5.57
CA MET A 356 -18.47 -9.70 4.16
C MET A 356 -19.68 -8.90 3.68
N ARG A 357 -19.49 -7.97 2.75
CA ARG A 357 -20.58 -7.26 2.09
C ARG A 357 -20.33 -7.11 0.59
N TRP A 358 -21.40 -7.20 -0.19
CA TRP A 358 -21.40 -6.83 -1.60
C TRP A 358 -21.85 -5.38 -1.73
N VAL A 359 -21.03 -4.56 -2.39
CA VAL A 359 -21.34 -3.17 -2.73
C VAL A 359 -21.46 -3.11 -4.25
N GLU A 360 -22.39 -2.32 -4.79
CA GLU A 360 -22.46 -2.11 -6.24
C GLU A 360 -21.26 -1.26 -6.70
N ALA A 361 -20.76 -1.53 -7.89
CA ALA A 361 -19.60 -0.86 -8.46
C ALA A 361 -19.82 -0.56 -9.94
N PHE A 362 -18.89 0.16 -10.57
CA PHE A 362 -18.89 0.39 -12.01
C PHE A 362 -17.52 0.06 -12.61
N PHE A 363 -17.52 -0.82 -13.61
CA PHE A 363 -16.36 -1.09 -14.46
C PHE A 363 -16.84 -1.08 -15.92
N PRO A 364 -16.15 -0.41 -16.87
CA PRO A 364 -16.65 -0.29 -18.25
C PRO A 364 -16.87 -1.63 -18.99
N PHE A 365 -16.27 -2.72 -18.50
CA PHE A 365 -16.31 -4.07 -19.07
C PHE A 365 -17.23 -5.05 -18.33
N THR A 366 -17.96 -4.64 -17.27
CA THR A 366 -18.96 -5.50 -16.59
C THR A 366 -20.25 -4.75 -16.21
N SER A 367 -21.40 -5.40 -16.31
CA SER A 367 -22.74 -4.82 -16.06
C SER A 367 -23.80 -5.92 -15.90
N PRO A 368 -24.39 -6.14 -14.71
CA PRO A 368 -24.11 -5.48 -13.42
C PRO A 368 -22.71 -5.78 -12.86
N SER A 369 -22.27 -4.94 -11.93
CA SER A 369 -20.93 -4.91 -11.31
C SER A 369 -21.01 -4.75 -9.78
N TRP A 370 -20.04 -5.32 -9.08
CA TRP A 370 -19.94 -5.28 -7.61
C TRP A 370 -18.48 -5.31 -7.11
N GLU A 371 -18.28 -4.84 -5.88
CA GLU A 371 -17.11 -5.10 -5.05
C GLU A 371 -17.47 -6.02 -3.88
N LEU A 372 -16.54 -6.89 -3.50
CA LEU A 372 -16.61 -7.60 -2.22
C LEU A 372 -15.73 -6.88 -1.21
N GLN A 373 -16.31 -6.50 -0.07
CA GLN A 373 -15.60 -5.85 1.03
C GLN A 373 -15.67 -6.72 2.29
N VAL A 374 -14.56 -6.81 3.03
CA VAL A 374 -14.44 -7.58 4.28
C VAL A 374 -14.21 -6.65 5.46
N TYR A 375 -14.90 -6.86 6.58
CA TYR A 375 -14.67 -6.04 7.78
C TYR A 375 -13.39 -6.49 8.47
N TYR A 376 -12.45 -5.57 8.68
CA TYR A 376 -11.10 -5.89 9.13
C TYR A 376 -10.44 -4.75 9.90
N SER A 377 -9.99 -5.02 11.13
CA SER A 377 -9.26 -4.07 11.99
C SER A 377 -9.97 -2.72 12.22
N GLY A 378 -11.31 -2.72 12.19
CA GLY A 378 -12.16 -1.56 12.47
C GLY A 378 -12.87 -0.98 11.25
N ASP A 379 -12.48 -1.33 10.03
CA ASP A 379 -12.96 -0.71 8.78
C ASP A 379 -13.36 -1.76 7.72
N TRP A 380 -14.05 -1.33 6.66
CA TRP A 380 -14.42 -2.16 5.52
C TRP A 380 -13.36 -2.11 4.41
N LEU A 381 -12.68 -3.22 4.18
CA LEU A 381 -11.64 -3.35 3.16
C LEU A 381 -12.18 -4.03 1.90
N GLU A 382 -12.27 -3.29 0.79
CA GLU A 382 -12.42 -3.85 -0.56
C GLU A 382 -11.31 -4.86 -0.86
N VAL A 383 -11.66 -6.05 -1.35
CA VAL A 383 -10.69 -7.12 -1.65
C VAL A 383 -10.64 -7.52 -3.13
N LEU A 384 -11.72 -7.23 -3.87
CA LEU A 384 -11.86 -7.48 -5.31
C LEU A 384 -13.02 -6.68 -5.91
N GLY A 385 -12.93 -6.43 -7.21
CA GLY A 385 -14.04 -5.99 -8.06
C GLY A 385 -14.43 -7.09 -9.05
N ALA A 386 -15.71 -7.19 -9.40
CA ALA A 386 -16.26 -8.24 -10.25
C ALA A 386 -17.58 -7.84 -10.93
N GLY A 387 -18.06 -8.64 -11.88
CA GLY A 387 -19.38 -8.46 -12.47
C GLY A 387 -19.72 -9.43 -13.61
N VAL A 388 -20.91 -9.26 -14.18
CA VAL A 388 -21.34 -9.93 -15.42
C VAL A 388 -20.61 -9.26 -16.59
N VAL A 389 -19.91 -10.04 -17.42
CA VAL A 389 -19.07 -9.51 -18.51
C VAL A 389 -19.93 -8.83 -19.59
N LYS A 390 -19.49 -7.66 -20.06
CA LYS A 390 -20.16 -6.93 -21.16
C LYS A 390 -20.21 -7.77 -22.43
N GLN A 391 -21.36 -7.83 -23.09
CA GLN A 391 -21.55 -8.69 -24.26
C GLN A 391 -20.71 -8.25 -25.48
N ASP A 392 -20.36 -6.97 -25.56
CA ASP A 392 -19.45 -6.43 -26.57
C ASP A 392 -18.07 -7.10 -26.50
N LEU A 393 -17.56 -7.37 -25.29
CA LEU A 393 -16.26 -8.04 -25.09
C LEU A 393 -16.27 -9.48 -25.62
N TYR A 394 -17.35 -10.25 -25.42
CA TYR A 394 -17.50 -11.56 -26.05
C TYR A 394 -17.66 -11.46 -27.58
N THR A 395 -18.28 -10.40 -28.07
CA THR A 395 -18.50 -10.15 -29.51
C THR A 395 -17.18 -9.81 -30.22
N ASP A 396 -16.38 -8.89 -29.68
CA ASP A 396 -15.06 -8.51 -30.17
C ASP A 396 -13.99 -9.60 -29.92
N ALA A 397 -14.22 -10.49 -28.96
CA ALA A 397 -13.49 -11.74 -28.83
C ALA A 397 -13.88 -12.80 -29.89
N GLY A 398 -14.95 -12.59 -30.67
CA GLY A 398 -15.41 -13.54 -31.69
C GLY A 398 -16.15 -14.76 -31.13
N VAL A 399 -16.66 -14.66 -29.90
CA VAL A 399 -17.43 -15.70 -29.19
C VAL A 399 -18.80 -15.18 -28.71
N PRO A 400 -19.61 -14.52 -29.58
CA PRO A 400 -20.81 -13.75 -29.18
C PRO A 400 -21.95 -14.58 -28.57
N SER A 401 -21.87 -15.92 -28.61
CA SER A 401 -22.81 -16.81 -27.91
C SER A 401 -22.46 -17.05 -26.44
N GLN A 402 -21.32 -16.56 -25.96
CA GLN A 402 -20.90 -16.72 -24.57
C GLN A 402 -21.46 -15.60 -23.69
N LEU A 403 -21.87 -15.97 -22.48
CA LEU A 403 -22.29 -15.10 -21.38
C LEU A 403 -21.57 -15.57 -20.12
N GLY A 404 -21.27 -14.70 -19.15
CA GLY A 404 -20.59 -15.12 -17.94
C GLY A 404 -20.10 -13.99 -17.05
N TRP A 405 -19.29 -14.33 -16.06
CA TRP A 405 -18.74 -13.38 -15.09
C TRP A 405 -17.22 -13.27 -15.15
N ALA A 406 -16.69 -12.15 -14.66
CA ALA A 406 -15.27 -11.93 -14.42
C ALA A 406 -15.02 -11.24 -13.07
N PHE A 407 -13.82 -11.40 -12.53
CA PHE A 407 -13.32 -10.70 -11.34
C PHE A 407 -11.83 -10.34 -11.48
N GLY A 408 -11.40 -9.30 -10.76
CA GLY A 408 -10.00 -8.96 -10.54
C GLY A 408 -9.74 -8.69 -9.07
N LEU A 409 -8.74 -9.38 -8.49
CA LEU A 409 -8.36 -9.23 -7.07
C LEU A 409 -6.87 -8.86 -6.90
N GLY A 410 -6.55 -8.13 -5.83
CA GLY A 410 -5.17 -7.76 -5.49
C GLY A 410 -4.49 -8.80 -4.60
N LEU A 411 -3.53 -9.57 -5.14
CA LEU A 411 -2.86 -10.65 -4.40
C LEU A 411 -2.10 -10.16 -3.19
N GLU A 412 -1.46 -8.99 -3.26
CA GLU A 412 -0.83 -8.32 -2.11
C GLU A 412 -1.81 -8.07 -0.97
N ARG A 413 -3.04 -7.61 -1.26
CA ARG A 413 -4.06 -7.31 -0.24
C ARG A 413 -4.55 -8.58 0.46
N ILE A 414 -4.86 -9.62 -0.32
CA ILE A 414 -5.20 -10.95 0.22
C ILE A 414 -4.03 -11.54 1.04
N ALA A 415 -2.78 -11.38 0.60
CA ALA A 415 -1.61 -11.83 1.33
C ALA A 415 -1.34 -11.02 2.62
N MET A 416 -1.64 -9.71 2.63
CA MET A 416 -1.54 -8.87 3.82
C MET A 416 -2.54 -9.30 4.90
N LEU A 417 -3.76 -9.67 4.51
CA LEU A 417 -4.75 -10.31 5.38
C LEU A 417 -4.25 -11.67 5.91
N LEU A 418 -3.98 -12.60 4.97
CA LEU A 418 -3.64 -14.00 5.26
C LEU A 418 -2.42 -14.17 6.18
N PHE A 419 -1.37 -13.39 5.92
CA PHE A 419 -0.13 -13.48 6.67
C PHE A 419 0.02 -12.39 7.74
N LYS A 420 -0.96 -11.48 7.91
CA LYS A 420 -0.83 -10.27 8.75
C LYS A 420 0.44 -9.46 8.43
N ILE A 421 0.77 -9.33 7.15
CA ILE A 421 1.92 -8.54 6.66
C ILE A 421 1.51 -7.05 6.69
N PRO A 422 2.20 -6.18 7.46
CA PRO A 422 1.73 -4.82 7.74
C PRO A 422 2.18 -3.78 6.69
N ASP A 423 2.80 -4.21 5.59
CA ASP A 423 3.51 -3.32 4.66
C ASP A 423 3.83 -4.01 3.32
N ILE A 424 3.30 -3.49 2.22
CA ILE A 424 3.50 -4.01 0.85
C ILE A 424 4.99 -4.08 0.43
N ARG A 425 5.85 -3.20 0.96
CA ARG A 425 7.28 -3.14 0.62
C ARG A 425 8.04 -4.38 1.14
N LEU A 426 7.44 -5.18 2.04
CA LEU A 426 7.98 -6.47 2.51
C LEU A 426 8.01 -7.53 1.40
N PHE A 427 6.98 -7.64 0.56
CA PHE A 427 6.93 -8.62 -0.54
C PHE A 427 8.10 -8.45 -1.52
N TRP A 428 8.44 -7.19 -1.81
CA TRP A 428 9.54 -6.82 -2.71
C TRP A 428 10.93 -6.99 -2.09
N SER A 429 11.01 -7.21 -0.77
CA SER A 429 12.25 -7.44 -0.03
C SER A 429 13.07 -8.61 -0.58
N ARG A 430 14.35 -8.62 -0.19
CA ARG A 430 15.30 -9.73 -0.37
C ARG A 430 15.95 -10.15 0.96
N ASP A 431 15.36 -9.73 2.09
CA ASP A 431 15.82 -10.12 3.42
C ASP A 431 15.44 -11.57 3.73
N LYS A 432 16.44 -12.41 4.01
CA LYS A 432 16.21 -13.81 4.34
C LYS A 432 15.32 -13.99 5.59
N ARG A 433 15.32 -13.02 6.52
CA ARG A 433 14.49 -13.06 7.74
C ARG A 433 12.99 -12.87 7.47
N PHE A 434 12.63 -12.37 6.29
CA PHE A 434 11.25 -12.34 5.80
C PHE A 434 10.95 -13.64 5.06
N LEU A 435 11.71 -13.93 4.01
CA LEU A 435 11.45 -15.06 3.11
C LEU A 435 11.53 -16.42 3.81
N SER A 436 12.41 -16.61 4.81
CA SER A 436 12.51 -17.89 5.53
C SER A 436 11.33 -18.19 6.46
N GLN A 437 10.38 -17.27 6.64
CA GLN A 437 9.19 -17.53 7.45
C GLN A 437 8.15 -18.39 6.72
N PHE A 438 8.19 -18.42 5.39
CA PHE A 438 7.18 -19.05 4.53
C PHE A 438 7.70 -20.31 3.79
N TYR A 439 8.96 -20.68 4.01
CA TYR A 439 9.63 -21.78 3.31
C TYR A 439 9.00 -23.15 3.61
N GLY A 440 8.66 -23.90 2.57
CA GLY A 440 8.00 -25.21 2.65
C GLY A 440 6.49 -25.16 2.92
N VAL A 441 5.85 -24.00 2.91
CA VAL A 441 4.38 -23.87 3.09
C VAL A 441 3.62 -24.46 1.90
N LEU A 442 4.18 -24.43 0.70
CA LEU A 442 3.55 -25.05 -0.48
C LEU A 442 3.59 -26.59 -0.45
N ASP A 443 4.51 -27.20 0.30
CA ASP A 443 4.56 -28.65 0.50
C ASP A 443 3.72 -29.10 1.70
N ARG A 444 3.55 -28.20 2.69
CA ARG A 444 2.93 -28.46 3.98
C ARG A 444 2.06 -27.27 4.38
N PRO A 445 0.81 -27.18 3.87
CA PRO A 445 -0.10 -26.06 4.14
C PRO A 445 -0.41 -25.87 5.63
N ASP A 446 -0.27 -26.93 6.43
CA ASP A 446 -0.32 -26.93 7.91
C ASP A 446 0.79 -26.10 8.58
N THR A 447 1.85 -25.73 7.84
CA THR A 447 2.92 -24.84 8.32
C THR A 447 2.70 -23.36 7.99
N LEU A 448 1.55 -23.02 7.39
CA LEU A 448 1.13 -21.63 7.16
C LEU A 448 0.96 -20.91 8.50
N LYS A 449 1.63 -19.77 8.66
CA LYS A 449 1.62 -18.98 9.90
C LYS A 449 1.62 -17.48 9.61
N ARG A 450 1.14 -16.69 10.57
CA ARG A 450 1.26 -15.23 10.57
C ARG A 450 2.74 -14.81 10.51
N PHE A 451 3.03 -13.74 9.78
CA PHE A 451 4.34 -13.09 9.72
C PHE A 451 4.73 -12.58 11.11
N VAL A 452 5.92 -12.96 11.57
CA VAL A 452 6.53 -12.46 12.80
C VAL A 452 7.26 -11.15 12.47
N PRO A 453 6.78 -9.99 12.95
CA PRO A 453 7.36 -8.70 12.57
C PRO A 453 8.78 -8.51 13.11
N PHE A 454 9.58 -7.74 12.38
CA PHE A 454 10.84 -7.23 12.91
C PHE A 454 10.57 -6.18 14.00
N SER A 455 11.52 -5.99 14.92
CA SER A 455 11.48 -4.90 15.89
C SER A 455 11.25 -3.57 15.18
N LYS A 456 10.15 -2.87 15.50
CA LYS A 456 9.87 -1.56 14.90
C LYS A 456 10.94 -0.55 15.33
N TYR A 457 11.43 0.23 14.38
CA TYR A 457 12.43 1.28 14.60
C TYR A 457 11.82 2.66 14.37
N PRO A 458 12.24 3.72 15.10
CA PRO A 458 11.69 5.05 14.93
C PRO A 458 11.83 5.58 13.49
N PRO A 459 10.75 6.08 12.87
CA PRO A 459 10.84 6.72 11.56
C PRO A 459 11.52 8.09 11.65
N CYS A 460 12.07 8.55 10.53
CA CYS A 460 12.70 9.85 10.37
C CYS A 460 11.88 10.73 9.39
N PRO A 461 10.84 11.46 9.85
CA PRO A 461 10.15 12.42 9.00
C PRO A 461 11.04 13.60 8.62
N ARG A 462 10.93 14.09 7.39
CA ARG A 462 11.56 15.32 6.89
C ARG A 462 10.59 16.03 5.95
N ASP A 463 10.46 17.34 6.10
CA ASP A 463 9.56 18.16 5.28
C ASP A 463 10.37 18.85 4.17
N VAL A 464 9.95 18.74 2.92
CA VAL A 464 10.51 19.48 1.77
C VAL A 464 9.46 20.45 1.23
N SER A 465 9.84 21.72 1.08
CA SER A 465 8.98 22.77 0.51
C SER A 465 9.57 23.28 -0.79
N PHE A 466 8.74 23.53 -1.79
CA PHE A 466 9.13 24.09 -3.07
C PHE A 466 8.01 24.90 -3.73
N TRP A 467 8.41 25.86 -4.56
CA TRP A 467 7.52 26.49 -5.53
C TRP A 467 7.45 25.64 -6.78
N LEU A 468 6.27 25.56 -7.39
CA LEU A 468 6.12 24.99 -8.73
C LEU A 468 6.84 25.87 -9.78
N PRO A 469 7.15 25.31 -10.97
CA PRO A 469 7.56 26.11 -12.12
C PRO A 469 6.52 27.19 -12.43
N ALA A 470 6.94 28.35 -12.92
CA ALA A 470 6.02 29.35 -13.45
C ALA A 470 5.32 28.80 -14.70
N ALA A 471 4.03 29.11 -14.88
CA ALA A 471 3.29 28.66 -16.05
C ALA A 471 3.93 29.22 -17.35
N PRO A 472 4.01 28.43 -18.44
CA PRO A 472 4.62 28.85 -19.70
C PRO A 472 3.75 29.90 -20.42
N GLY A 473 3.87 31.15 -19.98
CA GLY A 473 3.15 32.31 -20.48
C GLY A 473 3.43 33.60 -19.69
N GLU A 474 3.73 33.50 -18.40
CA GLU A 474 3.92 34.66 -17.52
C GLU A 474 5.38 35.13 -17.45
N SER A 475 5.82 35.87 -18.48
CA SER A 475 7.10 36.59 -18.40
C SER A 475 6.97 37.79 -17.45
N SER A 476 7.58 37.69 -16.27
CA SER A 476 7.67 38.80 -15.31
C SER A 476 8.28 40.05 -15.97
N ALA A 477 7.51 41.14 -16.02
CA ALA A 477 8.01 42.45 -16.43
C ALA A 477 8.93 43.00 -15.33
N ALA A 478 10.23 43.11 -15.62
CA ALA A 478 11.21 43.60 -14.66
C ALA A 478 10.97 45.09 -14.34
N VAL A 479 10.63 45.38 -13.08
CA VAL A 479 10.57 46.75 -12.56
C VAL A 479 12.00 47.20 -12.19
N PRO A 480 12.55 48.26 -12.80
CA PRO A 480 13.86 48.78 -12.41
C PRO A 480 13.77 49.56 -11.09
N GLU A 481 14.81 49.48 -10.25
CA GLU A 481 14.94 50.36 -9.09
C GLU A 481 15.15 51.81 -9.51
N GLN A 482 14.50 52.76 -8.84
CA GLN A 482 15.00 54.13 -8.68
C GLN A 482 14.51 54.76 -7.38
N SER A 483 15.32 55.63 -6.79
CA SER A 483 15.19 56.10 -5.41
C SER A 483 15.17 57.63 -5.29
N SER A 484 14.33 58.15 -4.38
CA SER A 484 14.26 59.56 -3.94
C SER A 484 13.72 60.56 -4.99
N ALA A 485 13.12 61.71 -4.66
CA ALA A 485 12.99 62.39 -3.36
C ALA A 485 11.76 63.35 -3.30
N ALA A 486 11.41 63.78 -2.08
CA ALA A 486 10.70 65.02 -1.70
C ALA A 486 9.25 65.31 -2.20
N ALA A 487 8.43 65.82 -1.28
CA ALA A 487 7.16 66.53 -1.53
C ALA A 487 7.38 68.07 -1.39
N PRO A 488 6.38 68.96 -1.67
CA PRO A 488 5.33 69.22 -0.68
C PRO A 488 3.92 69.67 -1.19
N GLU A 489 2.90 69.49 -0.33
CA GLU A 489 1.70 70.36 -0.15
C GLU A 489 0.67 70.53 -1.32
N GLN A 490 -0.62 70.91 -1.10
CA GLN A 490 -1.33 71.39 0.10
C GLN A 490 -2.88 71.12 0.03
N SER A 491 -3.51 70.77 1.18
CA SER A 491 -4.96 70.94 1.50
C SER A 491 -6.00 70.17 0.63
N SER A 492 -7.27 69.95 1.01
CA SER A 492 -8.04 70.21 2.25
C SER A 492 -9.08 69.08 2.48
N ALA A 493 -9.67 68.94 3.68
CA ALA A 493 -10.62 67.86 4.00
C ALA A 493 -12.01 68.36 4.44
N ALA A 494 -13.07 67.63 4.09
CA ALA A 494 -14.39 67.67 4.75
C ALA A 494 -15.24 66.42 4.44
N ALA A 495 -16.05 65.98 5.41
CA ALA A 495 -17.23 65.11 5.32
C ALA A 495 -18.29 65.72 6.28
N PRO A 496 -19.62 65.43 6.19
CA PRO A 496 -20.15 64.15 6.70
C PRO A 496 -21.52 63.63 6.11
N GLU A 497 -21.88 62.41 6.54
CA GLU A 497 -23.22 61.89 6.97
C GLU A 497 -24.53 61.83 6.10
N GLU A 498 -25.15 60.63 6.20
CA GLU A 498 -26.60 60.31 6.45
C GLU A 498 -27.70 60.29 5.35
N SER A 499 -28.73 59.46 5.62
CA SER A 499 -30.06 59.32 4.99
C SER A 499 -30.16 58.63 3.60
N SER A 500 -31.27 58.01 3.15
CA SER A 500 -32.43 57.35 3.83
C SER A 500 -33.17 56.44 2.79
N ALA A 501 -34.33 55.82 3.11
CA ALA A 501 -35.02 54.84 2.25
C ALA A 501 -36.53 55.10 2.07
N ALA A 502 -37.11 54.73 0.89
CA ALA A 502 -38.55 54.67 0.62
C ALA A 502 -38.91 53.84 -0.67
N THR A 503 -40.19 53.48 -0.82
CA THR A 503 -40.87 52.71 -1.93
C THR A 503 -41.62 53.69 -2.90
N PRO A 504 -42.61 53.36 -3.80
CA PRO A 504 -43.36 52.10 -4.14
C PRO A 504 -43.80 51.86 -5.64
N GLU A 505 -44.67 50.82 -5.89
CA GLU A 505 -45.87 50.69 -6.82
C GLU A 505 -45.86 51.13 -8.33
N GLU A 506 -46.62 50.58 -9.32
CA GLU A 506 -47.44 49.34 -9.54
C GLU A 506 -47.94 49.23 -11.04
N SER A 507 -48.42 48.05 -11.50
CA SER A 507 -49.37 47.79 -12.64
C SER A 507 -48.78 47.76 -14.10
N SER A 508 -49.35 47.14 -15.17
CA SER A 508 -50.63 46.40 -15.42
C SER A 508 -50.66 45.50 -16.71
N VAL A 509 -51.51 44.44 -16.71
CA VAL A 509 -52.35 43.81 -17.81
C VAL A 509 -51.78 43.26 -19.15
N ALA A 510 -52.05 41.97 -19.48
CA ALA A 510 -52.63 41.43 -20.76
C ALA A 510 -52.81 39.87 -20.80
N ALA A 511 -53.71 39.32 -21.63
CA ALA A 511 -53.97 37.86 -21.87
C ALA A 511 -54.35 37.60 -23.37
N PRO A 512 -54.45 36.34 -23.91
CA PRO A 512 -55.63 35.43 -23.78
C PRO A 512 -55.32 33.88 -23.77
N GLU A 513 -56.16 32.98 -23.21
CA GLU A 513 -57.22 32.08 -23.81
C GLU A 513 -56.74 31.03 -24.88
N GLU A 514 -57.26 29.77 -25.03
CA GLU A 514 -58.29 28.95 -24.33
C GLU A 514 -58.24 27.43 -24.75
N SER A 515 -59.07 26.58 -24.10
CA SER A 515 -59.61 25.27 -24.59
C SER A 515 -58.70 24.00 -24.66
N SER A 516 -59.20 22.74 -24.60
CA SER A 516 -60.40 22.16 -23.93
C SER A 516 -60.39 20.61 -23.91
N ALA A 517 -61.13 19.99 -22.97
CA ALA A 517 -61.77 18.64 -23.02
C ALA A 517 -60.90 17.35 -23.20
N ALA A 518 -61.35 16.13 -22.88
CA ALA A 518 -62.31 15.59 -21.89
C ALA A 518 -62.15 14.05 -21.78
N ALA A 519 -62.76 13.39 -20.78
CA ALA A 519 -62.82 11.93 -20.62
C ALA A 519 -64.26 11.38 -20.83
N PRO A 520 -64.40 10.05 -21.00
CA PRO A 520 -65.46 9.25 -20.36
C PRO A 520 -64.86 8.14 -19.44
N GLU A 521 -65.39 7.78 -18.26
CA GLU A 521 -66.68 7.08 -17.93
C GLU A 521 -66.74 5.60 -18.41
N GLU A 522 -67.39 4.60 -17.80
CA GLU A 522 -68.12 4.30 -16.51
C GLU A 522 -68.40 2.75 -16.52
N SER A 523 -68.72 1.96 -15.46
CA SER A 523 -68.46 1.97 -14.00
C SER A 523 -69.06 0.69 -13.32
N SER A 524 -69.03 0.62 -11.97
CA SER A 524 -69.78 -0.32 -11.10
C SER A 524 -69.26 -1.80 -11.02
N ALA A 525 -69.52 -2.61 -9.98
CA ALA A 525 -70.35 -2.44 -8.77
C ALA A 525 -69.89 -3.33 -7.56
N ALA A 526 -70.39 -2.97 -6.36
CA ALA A 526 -70.71 -3.82 -5.19
C ALA A 526 -69.61 -4.48 -4.32
N ALA A 527 -69.68 -4.19 -3.01
CA ALA A 527 -69.28 -5.04 -1.87
C ALA A 527 -70.59 -5.60 -1.20
N PRO A 528 -70.69 -6.13 0.04
CA PRO A 528 -69.81 -6.12 1.24
C PRO A 528 -69.12 -7.51 1.46
N GLU A 529 -68.76 -8.11 2.63
CA GLU A 529 -69.11 -8.01 4.06
C GLU A 529 -67.93 -8.31 5.04
N GLU A 530 -68.22 -8.09 6.33
CA GLU A 530 -67.55 -8.28 7.64
C GLU A 530 -66.48 -9.41 7.80
N SER A 531 -65.48 -9.31 8.69
CA SER A 531 -65.62 -9.06 10.16
C SER A 531 -64.26 -8.80 10.90
N GLU A 532 -64.35 -8.05 12.01
CA GLU A 532 -63.58 -8.03 13.31
C GLU A 532 -62.07 -8.42 13.41
N ASP A 533 -61.25 -7.99 14.40
CA ASP A 533 -61.11 -6.78 15.26
C ASP A 533 -59.77 -6.92 16.07
N SER A 534 -59.39 -5.93 16.89
CA SER A 534 -58.19 -5.80 17.75
C SER A 534 -56.87 -5.53 17.01
N SER A 535 -56.12 -4.43 17.21
CA SER A 535 -55.69 -3.67 18.41
C SER A 535 -54.47 -4.30 19.13
N ALA A 536 -53.48 -3.55 19.65
CA ALA A 536 -53.41 -2.10 19.86
C ALA A 536 -51.96 -1.53 19.88
N ALA A 537 -51.87 -0.19 19.87
CA ALA A 537 -50.82 0.65 20.48
C ALA A 537 -49.36 0.57 19.98
N ALA A 538 -48.93 1.65 19.32
CA ALA A 538 -47.53 2.12 19.39
C ALA A 538 -47.23 2.73 20.77
N PRO A 539 -45.96 3.07 21.03
CA PRO A 539 -45.71 4.49 21.30
C PRO A 539 -44.57 5.07 20.44
N GLU A 540 -44.74 6.33 20.02
CA GLU A 540 -43.64 7.17 19.56
C GLU A 540 -42.77 7.59 20.75
N GLN A 541 -41.45 7.55 20.61
CA GLN A 541 -40.55 8.51 21.27
C GLN A 541 -39.45 8.91 20.29
N SER A 542 -39.36 10.21 20.03
CA SER A 542 -38.26 10.83 19.32
C SER A 542 -37.13 11.15 20.28
N GLU A 543 -35.89 10.79 19.93
CA GLU A 543 -34.72 11.55 20.34
C GLU A 543 -33.79 11.75 19.15
N GLU A 544 -33.23 12.95 19.08
CA GLU A 544 -32.38 13.46 18.02
C GLU A 544 -30.91 13.32 18.45
N SER A 545 -30.08 12.63 17.65
CA SER A 545 -28.62 12.69 17.85
C SER A 545 -27.88 12.71 16.53
N SER A 546 -27.17 13.81 16.29
CA SER A 546 -26.24 13.94 15.18
C SER A 546 -24.88 13.36 15.57
N ALA A 547 -24.33 12.50 14.72
CA ALA A 547 -22.96 12.01 14.83
C ALA A 547 -22.31 12.08 13.44
N ALA A 548 -21.33 12.97 13.29
CA ALA A 548 -20.64 13.15 12.02
C ALA A 548 -19.74 11.95 11.69
N ALA A 549 -19.78 11.49 10.44
CA ALA A 549 -18.85 10.48 9.94
C ALA A 549 -17.45 11.08 9.72
N PRO A 550 -16.36 10.43 10.18
CA PRO A 550 -15.00 10.75 9.77
C PRO A 550 -14.67 10.16 8.37
N GLU A 551 -13.59 10.65 7.77
CA GLU A 551 -13.29 10.48 6.35
C GLU A 551 -12.77 9.08 5.96
N GLU A 552 -13.01 8.71 4.69
CA GLU A 552 -12.71 7.41 4.10
C GLU A 552 -11.22 7.24 3.74
N SER A 553 -10.70 6.01 3.83
CA SER A 553 -9.45 5.63 3.13
C SER A 553 -9.75 4.70 1.95
N SER A 554 -10.05 5.28 0.79
CA SER A 554 -10.29 4.53 -0.45
C SER A 554 -8.99 4.00 -1.07
N ALA A 555 -9.03 2.78 -1.61
CA ALA A 555 -8.15 2.42 -2.72
C ALA A 555 -8.83 2.90 -4.01
N ALA A 556 -8.10 3.61 -4.87
CA ALA A 556 -8.73 4.41 -5.92
C ALA A 556 -9.21 3.59 -7.14
N ALA A 557 -10.53 3.48 -7.29
CA ALA A 557 -11.14 3.95 -8.53
C ALA A 557 -11.19 5.50 -8.50
N PRO A 558 -11.02 6.21 -9.63
CA PRO A 558 -10.90 7.66 -9.61
C PRO A 558 -12.22 8.35 -9.23
N LYS A 559 -12.21 9.12 -8.13
CA LYS A 559 -13.27 10.08 -7.83
C LYS A 559 -13.12 11.30 -8.75
N GLU A 560 -14.22 11.76 -9.36
CA GLU A 560 -14.20 12.94 -10.22
C GLU A 560 -13.94 14.23 -9.42
N SER A 561 -12.70 14.74 -9.47
CA SER A 561 -12.42 16.14 -9.13
C SER A 561 -12.89 17.04 -10.27
N SER A 562 -13.84 17.94 -9.99
CA SER A 562 -14.59 18.69 -11.00
C SER A 562 -13.82 19.85 -11.65
N GLU A 563 -12.78 19.55 -12.45
CA GLU A 563 -12.22 20.47 -13.45
C GLU A 563 -12.11 19.74 -14.81
N SER A 564 -12.97 20.10 -15.76
CA SER A 564 -13.09 19.42 -17.06
C SER A 564 -12.02 19.89 -18.07
N SER A 565 -10.78 19.44 -17.91
CA SER A 565 -9.78 19.52 -18.99
C SER A 565 -9.84 18.27 -19.87
N ALA A 566 -10.20 18.44 -21.14
CA ALA A 566 -10.29 17.33 -22.10
C ALA A 566 -8.96 16.60 -22.29
N ALA A 567 -9.00 15.29 -22.56
CA ALA A 567 -7.83 14.42 -22.63
C ALA A 567 -6.96 14.55 -23.90
N ALA A 568 -6.59 15.78 -24.25
CA ALA A 568 -5.21 16.00 -24.69
C ALA A 568 -4.32 15.76 -23.47
N GLY A 569 -3.36 14.84 -23.56
CA GLY A 569 -2.55 14.43 -22.41
C GLY A 569 -1.91 15.61 -21.66
N THR A 570 -1.91 15.54 -20.32
CA THR A 570 -1.44 16.60 -19.41
C THR A 570 -0.16 17.24 -19.93
N ALA A 571 -0.23 18.55 -20.21
CA ALA A 571 0.77 19.27 -20.99
C ALA A 571 2.18 19.06 -20.40
N LYS A 572 3.07 18.45 -21.18
CA LYS A 572 4.38 17.94 -20.72
C LYS A 572 5.22 19.02 -20.04
N GLY A 573 5.17 19.08 -18.71
CA GLY A 573 5.78 20.14 -17.89
C GLY A 573 4.85 20.67 -16.78
N ALA A 574 3.55 20.39 -16.81
CA ALA A 574 2.67 20.56 -15.65
C ALA A 574 3.06 19.59 -14.53
N PHE A 575 3.06 20.05 -13.27
CA PHE A 575 3.41 19.23 -12.11
C PHE A 575 2.24 18.34 -11.70
N HIS A 576 2.46 17.03 -11.57
CA HIS A 576 1.53 16.09 -10.94
C HIS A 576 2.17 15.41 -9.72
N GLU A 577 1.36 15.04 -8.72
CA GLU A 577 1.87 14.41 -7.48
C GLU A 577 2.58 13.08 -7.78
N ASN A 578 2.05 12.27 -8.70
CA ASN A 578 2.69 11.02 -9.12
C ASN A 578 4.08 11.20 -9.77
N ASP A 579 4.46 12.40 -10.22
CA ASP A 579 5.83 12.70 -10.66
C ASP A 579 6.78 12.88 -9.46
N LEU A 580 6.34 13.61 -8.42
CA LEU A 580 7.06 13.66 -7.14
C LEU A 580 7.18 12.28 -6.51
N MET A 581 6.10 11.48 -6.52
CA MET A 581 6.12 10.11 -6.00
C MET A 581 7.12 9.25 -6.76
N GLU A 582 7.23 9.36 -8.09
CA GLU A 582 8.23 8.58 -8.83
C GLU A 582 9.66 9.06 -8.56
N VAL A 583 9.93 10.35 -8.46
CA VAL A 583 11.27 10.85 -8.06
C VAL A 583 11.65 10.32 -6.67
N VAL A 584 10.73 10.34 -5.71
CA VAL A 584 10.97 9.79 -4.35
C VAL A 584 11.17 8.27 -4.38
N ARG A 585 10.34 7.51 -5.13
CA ARG A 585 10.49 6.06 -5.37
C ARG A 585 11.84 5.73 -6.00
N SER A 586 12.27 6.47 -7.02
CA SER A 586 13.50 6.24 -7.78
C SER A 586 14.79 6.55 -7.00
N VAL A 587 14.75 7.56 -6.13
CA VAL A 587 15.92 8.07 -5.37
C VAL A 587 16.05 7.43 -3.98
N GLY A 588 14.93 7.24 -3.28
CA GLY A 588 14.85 6.70 -1.91
C GLY A 588 14.50 5.21 -1.86
N GLY A 589 13.57 4.75 -2.70
CA GLY A 589 13.10 3.36 -2.72
C GLY A 589 12.54 2.89 -1.37
N ASN A 590 12.71 1.61 -1.03
CA ASN A 590 12.18 0.98 0.19
C ASN A 590 12.84 1.46 1.52
N ASP A 591 13.52 2.62 1.52
CA ASP A 591 13.87 3.40 2.72
C ASP A 591 12.83 4.50 3.03
N VAL A 592 11.87 4.77 2.14
CA VAL A 592 10.73 5.66 2.36
C VAL A 592 9.52 4.83 2.81
N ASP A 593 8.92 5.22 3.94
CA ASP A 593 7.73 4.62 4.55
C ASP A 593 6.43 5.19 3.98
N ARG A 594 6.38 6.52 3.80
CA ARG A 594 5.31 7.22 3.08
C ARG A 594 5.68 8.66 2.72
N VAL A 595 4.85 9.27 1.87
CA VAL A 595 4.86 10.71 1.55
C VAL A 595 3.47 11.28 1.78
N GLU A 596 3.39 12.46 2.40
CA GLU A 596 2.14 13.15 2.75
C GLU A 596 2.25 14.61 2.28
N LEU A 597 1.27 15.16 1.55
CA LEU A 597 1.12 16.61 1.39
C LEU A 597 0.67 17.21 2.75
N ILE A 598 1.34 18.27 3.22
CA ILE A 598 1.08 18.83 4.57
C ILE A 598 0.87 20.36 4.61
N ASP A 599 1.13 21.07 3.52
CA ASP A 599 0.89 22.51 3.36
C ASP A 599 0.89 22.86 1.87
N GLU A 600 -0.11 23.62 1.44
CA GLU A 600 -0.20 24.22 0.12
C GLU A 600 -0.50 25.71 0.27
N PHE A 601 0.20 26.55 -0.50
CA PHE A 601 0.12 28.00 -0.38
C PHE A 601 0.37 28.68 -1.73
N THR A 602 -0.59 29.48 -2.21
CA THR A 602 -0.39 30.37 -3.36
C THR A 602 0.03 31.76 -2.88
N ASP A 603 1.16 32.26 -3.39
CA ASP A 603 1.68 33.57 -3.02
C ASP A 603 0.88 34.71 -3.69
N PRO A 604 0.28 35.64 -2.91
CA PRO A 604 -0.63 36.65 -3.46
C PRO A 604 0.08 37.82 -4.16
N GLN A 605 1.42 37.89 -4.16
CA GLN A 605 2.18 38.92 -4.86
C GLN A 605 2.74 38.42 -6.20
N THR A 606 3.01 37.11 -6.30
CA THR A 606 3.67 36.49 -7.45
C THR A 606 2.83 35.43 -8.17
N GLY A 607 1.65 35.08 -7.65
CA GLY A 607 0.78 34.03 -8.18
C GLY A 607 1.31 32.61 -7.99
N ARG A 608 2.52 32.44 -7.43
CA ARG A 608 3.22 31.15 -7.41
C ARG A 608 2.64 30.21 -6.37
N LYS A 609 2.27 29.01 -6.79
CA LYS A 609 1.90 27.89 -5.91
C LYS A 609 3.16 27.26 -5.28
N SER A 610 3.16 27.19 -3.95
CA SER A 610 4.09 26.42 -3.12
C SER A 610 3.39 25.17 -2.60
N MET A 611 4.14 24.07 -2.52
CA MET A 611 3.70 22.84 -1.87
C MET A 611 4.78 22.38 -0.87
N THR A 612 4.34 21.75 0.22
CA THR A 612 5.21 21.19 1.25
C THR A 612 4.83 19.72 1.51
N TYR A 613 5.77 18.82 1.24
CA TYR A 613 5.59 17.38 1.41
C TYR A 613 6.40 16.84 2.59
N ARG A 614 5.78 16.03 3.44
CA ARG A 614 6.43 15.26 4.49
C ARG A 614 6.84 13.89 3.95
N ILE A 615 8.15 13.65 3.88
CA ILE A 615 8.71 12.36 3.49
C ILE A 615 9.14 11.63 4.76
N VAL A 616 8.50 10.49 5.04
CA VAL A 616 8.79 9.67 6.22
C VAL A 616 9.78 8.59 5.86
N TYR A 617 11.05 8.73 6.28
CA TYR A 617 12.06 7.70 6.03
C TYR A 617 11.98 6.59 7.09
N GLY A 618 11.74 5.35 6.66
CA GLY A 618 11.56 4.19 7.53
C GLY A 618 11.93 2.89 6.81
N ARG A 619 12.98 2.22 7.31
CA ARG A 619 13.52 0.98 6.73
C ARG A 619 13.04 -0.24 7.51
N LEU A 620 12.30 -1.12 6.83
CA LEU A 620 11.73 -2.36 7.39
C LEU A 620 12.71 -3.22 8.22
N GLY A 621 13.98 -3.33 7.79
CA GLY A 621 14.91 -4.32 8.34
C GLY A 621 15.90 -3.85 9.43
N ARG A 622 16.04 -2.54 9.69
CA ARG A 622 16.91 -1.96 10.74
C ARG A 622 16.59 -0.47 10.95
N THR A 623 17.04 0.12 12.06
CA THR A 623 17.10 1.59 12.22
C THR A 623 17.83 2.24 11.06
N LEU A 624 17.22 3.27 10.47
CA LEU A 624 17.90 4.24 9.60
C LEU A 624 18.42 5.37 10.50
N SER A 625 19.72 5.69 10.44
CA SER A 625 20.27 6.78 11.26
C SER A 625 19.87 8.15 10.70
N HIS A 626 19.81 9.19 11.55
CA HIS A 626 19.51 10.56 11.09
C HIS A 626 20.47 11.03 9.99
N VAL A 627 21.74 10.63 10.03
CA VAL A 627 22.74 10.95 8.99
C VAL A 627 22.45 10.24 7.67
N GLU A 628 21.90 9.03 7.69
CA GLU A 628 21.45 8.33 6.48
C GLU A 628 20.16 8.95 5.94
N ALA A 629 19.18 9.25 6.81
CA ALA A 629 17.93 9.89 6.42
C ALA A 629 18.16 11.28 5.80
N ASN A 630 19.02 12.12 6.39
CA ASN A 630 19.37 13.43 5.83
C ASN A 630 20.01 13.29 4.44
N ARG A 631 20.97 12.36 4.26
CA ARG A 631 21.62 12.10 2.96
C ARG A 631 20.70 11.48 1.91
N LEU A 632 19.59 10.85 2.31
CA LEU A 632 18.53 10.45 1.38
C LEU A 632 17.68 11.67 1.01
N HIS A 633 17.29 12.48 1.99
CA HIS A 633 16.48 13.68 1.79
C HIS A 633 17.18 14.73 0.90
N GLU A 634 18.45 15.06 1.20
CA GLU A 634 19.32 15.93 0.38
C GLU A 634 19.33 15.50 -1.10
N ARG A 635 19.36 14.18 -1.36
CA ARG A 635 19.31 13.62 -2.72
C ARG A 635 17.92 13.70 -3.35
N VAL A 636 16.85 13.52 -2.57
CA VAL A 636 15.47 13.65 -3.06
C VAL A 636 15.18 15.10 -3.41
N THR A 637 15.51 16.06 -2.54
CA THR A 637 15.36 17.49 -2.80
C THR A 637 16.14 17.92 -4.04
N ALA A 638 17.39 17.47 -4.21
CA ALA A 638 18.18 17.76 -5.40
C ALA A 638 17.59 17.14 -6.68
N ALA A 639 17.04 15.92 -6.60
CA ALA A 639 16.38 15.26 -7.72
C ALA A 639 15.08 15.98 -8.11
N LEU A 640 14.22 16.36 -7.16
CA LEU A 640 13.00 17.13 -7.44
C LEU A 640 13.30 18.43 -8.20
N VAL A 641 14.31 19.19 -7.75
CA VAL A 641 14.75 20.43 -8.44
C VAL A 641 15.27 20.16 -9.86
N SER A 642 16.00 19.07 -10.09
CA SER A 642 16.63 18.77 -11.39
C SER A 642 15.75 17.99 -12.37
N GLU A 643 14.76 17.24 -11.89
CA GLU A 643 13.90 16.37 -12.69
C GLU A 643 12.50 16.99 -12.90
N LEU A 644 12.00 17.80 -11.95
CA LEU A 644 10.68 18.48 -12.03
C LEU A 644 10.77 20.01 -12.16
N GLY A 645 11.98 20.59 -12.15
CA GLY A 645 12.19 22.04 -12.30
C GLY A 645 11.68 22.91 -11.13
N VAL A 646 11.26 22.30 -10.02
CA VAL A 646 10.71 23.03 -8.85
C VAL A 646 11.78 23.87 -8.15
N GLU A 647 11.41 25.05 -7.64
CA GLU A 647 12.33 25.92 -6.91
C GLU A 647 12.25 25.66 -5.40
N HIS A 648 13.31 25.16 -4.80
CA HIS A 648 13.33 24.79 -3.37
C HIS A 648 13.09 26.01 -2.45
N ARG A 649 11.91 26.05 -1.82
CA ARG A 649 11.45 27.05 -0.84
C ARG A 649 12.08 26.73 0.52
N GLY A 650 13.41 26.81 0.57
CA GLY A 650 14.19 26.44 1.74
C GLY A 650 13.76 27.22 2.99
N ARG A 651 13.71 26.54 4.14
CA ARG A 651 13.51 27.22 5.42
C ARG A 651 14.56 28.32 5.57
N ARG A 652 14.12 29.59 5.60
CA ARG A 652 14.89 30.66 6.25
C ARG A 652 14.99 30.28 7.73
N LEU A 653 16.02 29.50 8.06
CA LEU A 653 16.54 29.36 9.41
C LEU A 653 17.00 30.75 9.85
N LYS A 654 16.06 31.52 10.41
CA LYS A 654 16.35 32.68 11.23
C LYS A 654 17.07 32.16 12.48
N ILE A 655 18.38 31.98 12.35
CA ILE A 655 19.26 31.82 13.50
C ILE A 655 19.07 33.09 14.34
N ARG A 656 18.62 32.87 15.58
CA ARG A 656 18.40 33.85 16.64
C ARG A 656 18.98 33.26 17.92
#